data_AF-A0A0D6M8F7-F1
#
_entry.id   AF-A0A0D6M8F7-F1
#
_cell.length_a   1.000
_cell.length_b   1.000
_cell.length_c   1.000
_cell.angle_alpha   90.00
_cell.angle_beta   90.00
_cell.angle_gamma   90.00
#
_symmetry.space_group_name_H-M   'P 1'
#
loop_
_entity.id
_entity.type
_entity.pdbx_description
1 polymer ?
#
loop_
_entity_poly.entity_id
_entity_poly.type
_entity_poly.pdbx_seq_one_letter_code
_entity_poly.pdbx_strand_id
1 'polypeptide(L)'
;MLKKDAEDVAEFDHLLAMKYCSDDLSRKELERVYNPMTFPQMKQRYPNIDWVMLLTETTQLAPNVTRRILADPNYQFIVMEPEMLQRLSDALGESSKFVSPRTVVNYIYSQLLAAYSSFLPIPMMDSNNPNNNLTILEHIPTKTRPPPPRPRSIWPERPIYKQQQYDDEQAAQFSCAAESINTLKYANGRMFIDKIYPTQKSRKELRENVGKMISGILVGFRSMIDQLNWMTPASKLGAYKKIDHLVKNIGYPDWITDDEKLTKSYEKVIAWKIGDHWNMLFDRSPDREDFSAPLGSANAWYQPQLNSITLPASILHSPFYHPDLPTAVNFGAMGMIVGHELTHGFDDMGVQWDGLGVLDGWMDYPSEVGFRQMADCVVEEYGRFCPFNKTEHGDVACVDGAATQGENIADNGGIRAAFRAYRNHINLHGPDPQLPDEQLQEFTSDQLFFMSFAQIWCQVPDDEASLRSQLMFDVHSPSMYRVWGTIQNFPAFKDAFHCPSSPYAPDKHCDVWVSEPDSSHGEPVVKTELNVRQNEPISPNNFEEYSAYKVAADYYKESVNTSVDPCTDFFQYACGKYDKPVSFGVGRAKIDENIAKKLYSPEYDATIKSSKALTKGKSFIDACVETAKDSSKNQQILATENYLLPRVNKLANYLGSNFTYVFGGEVSHRPDKTQLANALGHRHVRHANGRHKLAAAQGGLHNVSGPEHCIHENLRIDETKLKDDIRGLIEFEQMIALSYSTDDDTRRTYSRSWNPVDIEWLAEYSFVDWKVYMKQVPNVAQEVVQMPTFMVSVSEPEQLEKMTRDYGTWDQTKLVNYLFMRLVLSNAQYLPSYASGFDEMPSNTVEDTQLHCVGLANQLMPYAIGRVYIDYEYPDNNKKQLIRKTTGNMMQNIIHSFQGMLDSLDWMTQKTKRKALEKTLDIVQNIAFPDWIMDNQKLDDYYKDIDFNVTQENYYDMWTKLIVFNIALVYKQLTAKEADRRDFLGQPATVNAWYMVGHELIHGFDDQGVQWGPGGEMSLPSCGECTGWMDKNSTAGFKAMAECVIDEYNKFCPLDPSQFTPNCVNGANTQGENIADNGGIHTAFRAYRTHIALNGPDPLLPDRLFGQFTHDQLFFLSFAQVWCENRRSDDRLYQQLMVDPHSPAMYRVFGTIQNYPAFREAYNCPLETQYAPEQHCNVWVPNNTS
;
A
#
# COMPACT_ATOMS: atom_id res chain seq x y z
N MET A 1 -18.79 2.04 31.04
CA MET A 1 -19.19 1.65 29.68
C MET A 1 -17.92 1.45 28.88
N LEU A 2 -17.28 2.48 28.30
CA LEU A 2 -15.97 2.38 27.58
C LEU A 2 -15.03 1.24 28.03
N LYS A 3 -14.42 1.31 29.24
CA LYS A 3 -13.55 0.22 29.77
C LYS A 3 -14.19 -1.19 29.78
N LYS A 4 -15.50 -1.32 29.93
CA LYS A 4 -16.20 -2.62 29.88
C LYS A 4 -16.51 -3.06 28.44
N ASP A 5 -16.99 -2.14 27.61
CA ASP A 5 -17.22 -2.36 26.18
C ASP A 5 -15.95 -2.95 25.55
N ALA A 6 -14.82 -2.33 25.91
CA ALA A 6 -13.49 -2.80 25.59
C ALA A 6 -13.13 -4.15 26.16
N GLU A 7 -13.22 -4.34 27.48
CA GLU A 7 -13.03 -5.65 28.11
C GLU A 7 -13.97 -6.76 27.59
N ASP A 8 -14.98 -6.47 26.75
CA ASP A 8 -15.72 -7.48 25.99
C ASP A 8 -15.08 -7.79 24.63
N VAL A 9 -14.50 -6.80 23.95
CA VAL A 9 -13.66 -7.03 22.76
C VAL A 9 -12.36 -7.72 23.09
N ALA A 10 -11.77 -7.39 24.24
CA ALA A 10 -10.56 -7.99 24.76
C ALA A 10 -10.53 -9.50 24.55
N GLU A 11 -11.69 -10.07 24.85
CA GLU A 11 -12.01 -11.48 24.81
C GLU A 11 -12.47 -11.94 23.42
N PHE A 12 -13.07 -11.05 22.61
CA PHE A 12 -13.56 -11.36 21.25
C PHE A 12 -12.46 -11.36 20.19
N ASP A 13 -11.52 -10.42 20.26
CA ASP A 13 -10.31 -10.47 19.46
C ASP A 13 -9.47 -11.72 19.80
N HIS A 14 -9.22 -11.92 21.10
CA HIS A 14 -8.53 -13.11 21.58
C HIS A 14 -9.27 -14.40 21.18
N LEU A 15 -10.60 -14.36 21.07
CA LEU A 15 -11.42 -15.45 20.52
C LEU A 15 -11.18 -15.69 19.03
N LEU A 16 -10.94 -14.63 18.23
CA LEU A 16 -10.55 -14.74 16.81
C LEU A 16 -9.16 -15.38 16.68
N ALA A 17 -8.14 -14.82 17.34
CA ALA A 17 -6.76 -15.34 17.40
C ALA A 17 -6.68 -16.85 17.63
N MET A 18 -7.43 -17.31 18.63
CA MET A 18 -7.25 -18.64 19.23
C MET A 18 -8.14 -19.72 18.59
N LYS A 19 -8.98 -19.39 17.59
CA LYS A 19 -9.97 -20.34 17.04
C LYS A 19 -10.27 -20.24 15.54
N TYR A 20 -10.05 -19.08 14.92
CA TYR A 20 -10.43 -18.76 13.53
C TYR A 20 -9.18 -18.34 12.75
N CYS A 21 -8.12 -19.11 12.94
CA CYS A 21 -6.76 -18.71 12.70
C CYS A 21 -5.89 -19.96 12.81
N SER A 22 -5.25 -20.36 11.72
CA SER A 22 -4.27 -21.47 11.78
C SER A 22 -2.97 -21.03 12.44
N ASP A 23 -2.21 -22.01 12.94
CA ASP A 23 -0.75 -21.88 12.94
C ASP A 23 -0.36 -21.56 11.50
N ASP A 24 0.43 -20.54 11.28
CA ASP A 24 0.74 -20.09 9.93
C ASP A 24 1.82 -21.04 9.29
N LEU A 25 2.36 -22.05 10.03
CA LEU A 25 3.37 -23.04 9.56
C LEU A 25 2.75 -23.89 8.45
N SER A 26 1.56 -24.34 8.77
CA SER A 26 0.56 -24.87 7.87
C SER A 26 0.27 -23.99 6.65
N ARG A 27 0.53 -22.68 6.72
CA ARG A 27 0.36 -21.73 5.60
C ARG A 27 1.64 -21.58 4.77
N LYS A 28 2.81 -21.99 5.29
CA LYS A 28 4.00 -22.30 4.46
C LYS A 28 3.83 -23.55 3.61
N GLU A 29 3.19 -24.59 4.17
CA GLU A 29 2.70 -25.76 3.41
C GLU A 29 1.62 -25.31 2.43
N LEU A 30 2.03 -24.65 1.36
CA LEU A 30 1.09 -23.96 0.51
C LEU A 30 0.09 -24.92 -0.14
N GLU A 31 0.41 -26.21 -0.34
CA GLU A 31 -0.46 -27.20 -1.02
C GLU A 31 -1.72 -27.45 -0.21
N ARG A 32 -1.55 -27.51 1.11
CA ARG A 32 -2.64 -27.52 2.06
C ARG A 32 -3.47 -26.25 1.99
N VAL A 33 -2.87 -25.13 1.58
CA VAL A 33 -3.51 -23.82 1.61
C VAL A 33 -3.86 -23.25 0.23
N TYR A 34 -3.85 -24.03 -0.86
CA TYR A 34 -4.86 -23.81 -1.92
C TYR A 34 -5.67 -25.06 -2.33
N ASN A 35 -7.00 -24.91 -2.21
CA ASN A 35 -7.99 -25.97 -1.97
C ASN A 35 -9.20 -25.99 -2.95
N PRO A 36 -9.05 -26.12 -4.29
CA PRO A 36 -10.04 -25.62 -5.25
C PRO A 36 -11.54 -25.99 -5.12
N MET A 37 -12.33 -24.99 -4.74
CA MET A 37 -13.80 -24.88 -4.70
C MET A 37 -14.35 -23.88 -5.75
N THR A 38 -15.57 -23.33 -5.55
CA THR A 38 -16.37 -22.55 -6.53
C THR A 38 -17.40 -21.59 -5.84
N PHE A 39 -17.93 -20.51 -6.45
CA PHE A 39 -18.67 -19.38 -5.79
C PHE A 39 -19.94 -19.77 -4.98
N PRO A 40 -21.06 -20.26 -5.56
CA PRO A 40 -21.96 -21.09 -4.77
C PRO A 40 -21.45 -22.38 -4.14
N GLN A 41 -20.23 -22.86 -4.40
CA GLN A 41 -19.63 -23.85 -3.51
C GLN A 41 -19.23 -23.20 -2.18
N MET A 42 -18.75 -21.93 -2.19
CA MET A 42 -18.58 -21.09 -1.01
C MET A 42 -19.93 -20.67 -0.42
N LYS A 43 -20.91 -20.21 -1.21
CA LYS A 43 -22.25 -19.90 -0.66
C LYS A 43 -23.00 -21.14 -0.14
N GLN A 44 -22.61 -22.34 -0.56
CA GLN A 44 -23.12 -23.61 -0.03
C GLN A 44 -22.35 -24.05 1.22
N ARG A 45 -21.03 -23.82 1.27
CA ARG A 45 -20.15 -24.24 2.37
C ARG A 45 -20.14 -23.25 3.53
N TYR A 46 -20.12 -21.95 3.21
CA TYR A 46 -20.04 -20.80 4.10
C TYR A 46 -21.28 -19.90 3.95
N PRO A 47 -22.51 -20.40 4.17
CA PRO A 47 -23.76 -19.72 3.80
C PRO A 47 -24.09 -18.48 4.66
N ASN A 48 -23.43 -18.31 5.82
CA ASN A 48 -23.68 -17.20 6.73
C ASN A 48 -22.76 -15.99 6.46
N ILE A 49 -21.81 -16.14 5.54
CA ILE A 49 -21.06 -15.05 4.93
C ILE A 49 -21.71 -14.88 3.56
N ASP A 50 -22.35 -13.75 3.31
CA ASP A 50 -22.94 -13.56 2.00
C ASP A 50 -21.85 -13.15 1.01
N TRP A 51 -21.43 -14.11 0.18
CA TRP A 51 -20.45 -13.89 -0.88
C TRP A 51 -21.02 -13.11 -2.06
N VAL A 52 -22.35 -13.02 -2.21
CA VAL A 52 -22.95 -11.94 -3.02
C VAL A 52 -23.02 -10.65 -2.23
N MET A 53 -22.21 -10.54 -1.17
CA MET A 53 -21.99 -9.36 -0.35
C MET A 53 -20.50 -9.17 0.07
N LEU A 54 -19.53 -10.05 -0.27
CA LEU A 54 -18.08 -9.84 -0.07
C LEU A 54 -17.23 -9.46 -1.35
N LEU A 55 -17.78 -8.77 -2.39
CA LEU A 55 -17.15 -8.24 -3.66
C LEU A 55 -17.57 -6.81 -4.36
N THR A 56 -17.66 -5.56 -3.84
CA THR A 56 -18.29 -4.18 -4.17
C THR A 56 -17.41 -3.20 -3.43
N GLU A 57 -17.26 -3.36 -2.11
CA GLU A 57 -16.23 -2.69 -1.31
C GLU A 57 -15.01 -3.59 -1.12
N THR A 58 -15.11 -4.89 -1.45
CA THR A 58 -14.02 -5.63 -2.08
C THR A 58 -14.29 -5.54 -3.59
N THR A 59 -14.40 -4.30 -4.08
CA THR A 59 -14.16 -3.78 -5.46
C THR A 59 -14.23 -2.24 -5.55
N GLN A 60 -14.28 -1.47 -4.47
CA GLN A 60 -14.98 -0.16 -4.47
C GLN A 60 -14.35 0.94 -5.30
N LEU A 61 -13.06 0.80 -5.62
CA LEU A 61 -12.35 1.77 -6.47
C LEU A 61 -12.16 1.24 -7.88
N ALA A 62 -12.75 0.09 -8.19
CA ALA A 62 -12.63 -0.62 -9.45
C ALA A 62 -13.89 -0.40 -10.31
N PRO A 63 -13.95 0.57 -11.27
CA PRO A 63 -15.23 1.15 -11.69
C PRO A 63 -16.41 0.16 -12.31
N ASN A 64 -16.90 -0.95 -14.31
CA ASN A 64 -17.42 -2.33 -14.80
C ASN A 64 -17.07 -3.84 -14.20
N VAL A 65 -16.32 -4.36 -13.13
CA VAL A 65 -16.26 -4.48 -11.57
C VAL A 65 -17.23 -5.65 -11.22
N THR A 66 -17.70 -6.07 -10.05
CA THR A 66 -18.37 -7.43 -9.84
C THR A 66 -19.59 -7.83 -10.65
N ARG A 67 -20.14 -6.89 -11.39
CA ARG A 67 -20.40 -7.15 -12.80
C ARG A 67 -19.54 -8.26 -13.48
N ARG A 68 -18.26 -8.08 -13.85
CA ARG A 68 -17.33 -9.13 -14.36
C ARG A 68 -16.99 -10.24 -13.34
N ILE A 69 -17.86 -10.43 -12.33
CA ILE A 69 -18.01 -11.66 -11.55
C ILE A 69 -19.32 -12.48 -11.71
N LEU A 70 -20.52 -12.03 -12.19
CA LEU A 70 -21.79 -12.80 -11.91
C LEU A 70 -23.04 -12.92 -12.89
N ALA A 71 -23.13 -13.99 -13.74
CA ALA A 71 -24.27 -14.63 -14.53
C ALA A 71 -24.02 -15.69 -15.72
N ASP A 72 -22.85 -15.85 -16.41
CA ASP A 72 -22.42 -16.84 -17.47
C ASP A 72 -20.83 -17.01 -17.60
N PRO A 73 -20.20 -18.22 -17.64
CA PRO A 73 -19.31 -18.74 -16.55
C PRO A 73 -17.78 -19.01 -16.67
N ASN A 74 -17.06 -19.04 -15.51
CA ASN A 74 -16.54 -20.29 -14.86
C ASN A 74 -15.62 -20.21 -13.57
N TYR A 75 -15.15 -19.05 -13.10
CA TYR A 75 -13.96 -18.69 -12.24
C TYR A 75 -13.57 -19.22 -10.83
N GLN A 76 -12.35 -18.78 -10.40
CA GLN A 76 -11.40 -19.15 -9.34
C GLN A 76 -10.88 -18.14 -8.21
N PHE A 77 -11.43 -18.05 -6.95
CA PHE A 77 -10.73 -17.67 -5.67
C PHE A 77 -10.56 -18.63 -4.41
N ILE A 78 -9.37 -18.69 -3.72
CA ILE A 78 -8.97 -19.52 -2.51
C ILE A 78 -9.87 -19.42 -1.27
N VAL A 79 -9.90 -20.54 -0.51
CA VAL A 79 -9.98 -20.59 0.97
C VAL A 79 -8.78 -21.43 1.49
N MET A 80 -7.83 -20.81 2.21
CA MET A 80 -6.44 -21.27 2.54
C MET A 80 -6.58 -22.10 3.80
N GLU A 81 -7.33 -21.51 4.72
CA GLU A 81 -7.92 -22.15 5.87
C GLU A 81 -9.41 -22.44 5.61
N PRO A 82 -9.76 -23.41 4.72
CA PRO A 82 -11.15 -23.75 4.40
C PRO A 82 -11.94 -24.30 5.60
N GLU A 83 -11.25 -24.56 6.70
CA GLU A 83 -11.82 -24.87 8.01
C GLU A 83 -11.99 -23.64 8.92
N MET A 84 -11.12 -22.63 8.87
CA MET A 84 -11.28 -21.43 9.72
C MET A 84 -12.42 -20.57 9.22
N LEU A 85 -12.52 -20.38 7.89
CA LEU A 85 -13.70 -19.78 7.26
C LEU A 85 -14.99 -20.58 7.53
N GLN A 86 -14.91 -21.91 7.67
CA GLN A 86 -16.07 -22.73 8.07
C GLN A 86 -16.50 -22.38 9.49
N ARG A 87 -15.56 -22.38 10.43
CA ARG A 87 -15.82 -22.02 11.83
C ARG A 87 -16.41 -20.61 11.91
N LEU A 88 -15.86 -19.64 11.15
CA LEU A 88 -16.31 -18.25 11.15
C LEU A 88 -17.75 -18.13 10.61
N SER A 89 -18.05 -18.75 9.47
CA SER A 89 -19.42 -18.86 8.96
C SER A 89 -20.36 -19.50 9.99
N ASP A 90 -19.99 -20.62 10.58
CA ASP A 90 -20.84 -21.35 11.53
C ASP A 90 -21.10 -20.50 12.80
N ALA A 91 -20.09 -19.75 13.27
CA ALA A 91 -20.19 -18.85 14.42
C ALA A 91 -21.09 -17.63 14.14
N LEU A 92 -21.01 -17.03 12.95
CA LEU A 92 -21.92 -15.96 12.51
C LEU A 92 -23.37 -16.45 12.45
N GLY A 93 -23.60 -17.71 12.05
CA GLY A 93 -24.91 -18.36 12.07
C GLY A 93 -25.53 -18.51 13.47
N GLU A 94 -24.71 -18.66 14.51
CA GLU A 94 -25.14 -18.68 15.91
C GLU A 94 -24.91 -17.34 16.65
N SER A 95 -25.02 -16.20 15.95
CA SER A 95 -24.79 -14.84 16.47
C SER A 95 -25.35 -14.52 17.88
N SER A 96 -26.49 -15.11 18.28
CA SER A 96 -27.05 -14.96 19.64
C SER A 96 -26.22 -15.62 20.78
N LYS A 97 -25.21 -16.44 20.45
CA LYS A 97 -24.30 -17.12 21.38
C LYS A 97 -22.82 -16.78 21.16
N PHE A 98 -22.44 -16.31 19.96
CA PHE A 98 -21.04 -16.15 19.54
C PHE A 98 -20.31 -15.08 20.36
N VAL A 99 -20.80 -13.84 20.32
CA VAL A 99 -20.46 -12.76 21.25
C VAL A 99 -21.63 -11.76 21.26
N SER A 100 -21.67 -10.78 22.17
CA SER A 100 -22.79 -9.83 22.19
C SER A 100 -22.83 -8.99 20.90
N PRO A 101 -24.00 -8.64 20.35
CA PRO A 101 -24.07 -7.73 19.20
C PRO A 101 -23.48 -6.35 19.48
N ARG A 102 -23.38 -5.92 20.74
CA ARG A 102 -22.62 -4.72 21.12
C ARG A 102 -21.12 -4.97 21.04
N THR A 103 -20.64 -6.17 21.31
CA THR A 103 -19.24 -6.57 21.14
C THR A 103 -18.87 -6.77 19.67
N VAL A 104 -19.79 -7.24 18.80
CA VAL A 104 -19.56 -7.26 17.34
C VAL A 104 -19.70 -5.87 16.74
N VAL A 105 -20.78 -5.12 17.00
CA VAL A 105 -20.96 -3.77 16.46
C VAL A 105 -19.92 -2.82 17.03
N ASN A 106 -19.40 -3.06 18.23
CA ASN A 106 -18.18 -2.39 18.64
C ASN A 106 -16.94 -3.03 17.97
N TYR A 107 -16.76 -4.35 17.82
CA TYR A 107 -15.66 -4.90 16.99
C TYR A 107 -15.74 -4.45 15.50
N ILE A 108 -16.87 -3.85 15.07
CA ILE A 108 -17.15 -3.20 13.76
C ILE A 108 -17.27 -1.66 13.83
N TYR A 109 -17.31 -1.09 15.04
CA TYR A 109 -16.35 -0.05 15.42
C TYR A 109 -14.91 -0.64 15.35
N SER A 110 -14.68 -1.71 14.57
CA SER A 110 -13.85 -1.69 13.37
C SER A 110 -14.36 -2.17 11.92
N GLN A 111 -14.74 -1.24 10.98
CA GLN A 111 -14.10 -0.84 9.62
C GLN A 111 -13.25 0.55 9.11
N LEU A 112 -13.00 1.98 9.37
CA LEU A 112 -13.10 3.37 10.24
C LEU A 112 -12.57 3.81 11.76
N LEU A 113 -11.96 3.00 12.67
CA LEU A 113 -11.45 2.86 14.08
C LEU A 113 -9.97 2.28 14.29
N ALA A 114 -9.44 1.13 13.76
CA ALA A 114 -7.97 0.79 13.52
C ALA A 114 -7.03 1.12 12.20
N ALA A 115 -7.45 1.60 10.96
CA ALA A 115 -6.95 2.06 9.58
C ALA A 115 -6.84 3.57 8.98
N TYR A 116 -7.71 4.59 9.28
CA TYR A 116 -7.79 6.10 9.05
C TYR A 116 -7.42 7.16 10.20
N SER A 117 -6.92 6.85 11.41
CA SER A 117 -6.26 7.71 12.44
C SER A 117 -5.27 8.76 11.94
N SER A 118 -4.89 8.75 10.66
CA SER A 118 -4.22 9.88 10.02
C SER A 118 -5.09 11.12 9.90
N PHE A 119 -6.39 10.94 10.00
CA PHE A 119 -7.38 11.87 9.45
C PHE A 119 -8.33 12.42 10.54
N LEU A 120 -7.97 12.19 11.82
CA LEU A 120 -8.58 12.70 13.04
C LEU A 120 -7.94 14.01 13.55
N PRO A 121 -8.17 14.46 14.80
CA PRO A 121 -7.31 15.42 15.50
C PRO A 121 -6.27 14.73 16.41
N ILE A 122 -5.02 15.21 16.44
CA ILE A 122 -4.14 15.00 17.61
C ILE A 122 -4.48 16.11 18.62
N PRO A 123 -4.73 15.82 19.90
CA PRO A 123 -4.98 16.87 20.89
C PRO A 123 -3.71 17.70 21.13
N MET A 124 -3.85 19.03 21.25
CA MET A 124 -2.73 19.88 21.68
C MET A 124 -2.26 19.48 23.09
N MET A 125 -0.95 19.31 23.26
CA MET A 125 -0.34 19.07 24.57
C MET A 125 -0.40 20.35 25.42
N ASP A 126 -1.03 20.29 26.59
CA ASP A 126 -0.94 21.36 27.59
C ASP A 126 0.47 21.38 28.20
N SER A 127 1.29 22.32 27.72
CA SER A 127 2.66 22.55 28.18
C SER A 127 2.80 22.86 29.67
N ASN A 128 1.70 23.14 30.38
CA ASN A 128 1.68 23.44 31.81
C ASN A 128 1.17 22.27 32.68
N ASN A 129 0.68 21.17 32.09
CA ASN A 129 0.18 20.03 32.85
C ASN A 129 0.47 18.66 32.16
N PRO A 130 1.63 18.05 32.42
CA PRO A 130 2.02 16.75 31.84
C PRO A 130 1.08 15.57 32.15
N ASN A 131 0.11 15.74 33.06
CA ASN A 131 -0.76 14.66 33.55
C ASN A 131 -2.23 14.80 33.13
N ASN A 132 -2.58 15.69 32.18
CA ASN A 132 -3.98 15.97 31.83
C ASN A 132 -4.49 15.20 30.60
N ASN A 133 -4.46 13.86 30.68
CA ASN A 133 -5.43 12.95 30.07
C ASN A 133 -5.74 13.07 28.56
N LEU A 134 -4.79 12.64 27.72
CA LEU A 134 -5.12 11.61 26.72
C LEU A 134 -4.24 10.35 26.81
N THR A 135 -3.18 10.38 27.62
CA THR A 135 -2.33 9.24 28.00
C THR A 135 -3.06 8.07 28.67
N ILE A 136 -4.31 8.27 29.12
CA ILE A 136 -5.21 7.19 29.54
C ILE A 136 -5.40 6.15 28.43
N LEU A 137 -5.41 6.60 27.17
CA LEU A 137 -5.56 5.73 26.01
C LEU A 137 -4.23 5.13 25.53
N GLU A 138 -3.09 5.58 26.06
CA GLU A 138 -1.83 4.81 25.97
C GLU A 138 -1.69 3.80 27.12
N HIS A 139 -2.44 4.00 28.21
CA HIS A 139 -2.45 3.16 29.42
C HIS A 139 -3.69 2.28 29.51
N ILE A 140 -4.06 1.77 28.35
CA ILE A 140 -4.99 0.67 28.17
C ILE A 140 -4.17 -0.59 28.59
N PRO A 141 -4.48 -1.26 29.72
CA PRO A 141 -3.61 -2.30 30.29
C PRO A 141 -3.78 -3.69 29.63
N THR A 142 -2.95 -4.00 28.62
CA THR A 142 -2.88 -5.32 27.94
C THR A 142 -2.98 -6.48 28.91
N LYS A 143 -4.05 -7.27 28.85
CA LYS A 143 -4.13 -8.58 29.54
C LYS A 143 -3.26 -9.64 28.84
N THR A 144 -1.96 -9.38 28.74
CA THR A 144 -0.96 -10.35 28.28
C THR A 144 -1.00 -11.59 29.18
N ARG A 145 -1.27 -12.76 28.59
CA ARG A 145 -1.22 -14.04 29.29
C ARG A 145 0.20 -14.64 29.18
N PRO A 146 0.66 -15.46 30.15
CA PRO A 146 1.86 -16.27 29.93
C PRO A 146 1.65 -17.29 28.79
N PRO A 147 2.67 -17.56 27.95
CA PRO A 147 2.57 -18.50 26.82
C PRO A 147 2.45 -19.96 27.31
N PRO A 148 1.76 -20.81 26.53
CA PRO A 148 2.49 -21.76 25.69
C PRO A 148 1.86 -21.97 24.29
N PRO A 149 2.51 -22.76 23.42
CA PRO A 149 3.27 -22.26 22.28
C PRO A 149 2.39 -21.69 21.15
N ARG A 150 2.58 -20.39 20.89
CA ARG A 150 2.44 -19.69 19.60
C ARG A 150 1.30 -20.11 18.63
N PRO A 151 0.04 -19.71 18.90
CA PRO A 151 -0.80 -19.11 17.85
C PRO A 151 -0.42 -17.63 17.73
N ARG A 152 -0.27 -17.10 16.50
CA ARG A 152 0.28 -15.75 16.29
C ARG A 152 -0.45 -14.68 17.09
N SER A 153 0.33 -13.89 17.86
CA SER A 153 -0.24 -12.77 18.59
C SER A 153 -0.67 -11.68 17.64
N ILE A 154 -1.68 -10.97 18.11
CA ILE A 154 -2.42 -10.01 17.34
C ILE A 154 -1.60 -8.70 17.39
N TRP A 155 -0.55 -8.63 16.57
CA TRP A 155 0.52 -7.59 16.48
C TRP A 155 -0.09 -6.17 16.36
N PRO A 156 0.37 -5.08 17.02
CA PRO A 156 -0.23 -3.74 16.92
C PRO A 156 -0.22 -2.92 15.60
N GLU A 157 -1.37 -2.66 14.96
CA GLU A 157 -1.45 -2.03 13.62
C GLU A 157 -1.07 -0.53 13.63
N ARG A 158 0.23 -0.20 13.74
CA ARG A 158 0.70 1.20 13.78
C ARG A 158 0.14 1.87 12.56
N PRO A 159 -0.52 3.01 12.70
CA PRO A 159 -0.77 3.99 11.65
C PRO A 159 -0.05 3.92 10.29
N ILE A 160 -0.64 4.24 9.12
CA ILE A 160 0.16 4.37 7.86
C ILE A 160 0.96 5.66 7.80
N TYR A 161 0.29 6.72 8.25
CA TYR A 161 0.41 8.05 7.75
C TYR A 161 0.52 9.17 8.86
N LYS A 162 0.91 8.90 10.12
CA LYS A 162 0.88 9.84 11.29
C LYS A 162 1.41 11.23 10.96
N GLN A 163 0.48 12.18 10.90
CA GLN A 163 0.79 13.59 11.08
C GLN A 163 1.56 13.81 12.38
N GLN A 164 2.67 14.55 12.28
CA GLN A 164 3.62 14.93 13.33
C GLN A 164 4.37 16.18 12.77
N GLN A 165 5.49 16.69 13.30
CA GLN A 165 6.05 17.99 12.84
C GLN A 165 7.57 18.07 12.91
N TYR A 166 8.19 18.50 11.81
CA TYR A 166 9.61 18.85 11.75
C TYR A 166 9.91 20.29 12.15
N ASP A 167 11.11 20.44 12.71
CA ASP A 167 11.81 21.72 12.86
C ASP A 167 12.83 21.99 11.73
N ASP A 168 13.02 21.07 10.76
CA ASP A 168 13.98 21.21 9.64
C ASP A 168 13.36 20.95 8.25
N GLU A 169 13.75 21.77 7.27
CA GLU A 169 13.27 21.72 5.88
C GLU A 169 14.08 20.77 4.99
N GLN A 170 15.38 20.59 5.24
CA GLN A 170 16.20 19.69 4.42
C GLN A 170 15.65 18.26 4.57
N ALA A 171 15.41 17.87 5.81
CA ALA A 171 14.77 16.63 6.17
C ALA A 171 13.31 16.54 5.68
N ALA A 172 12.56 17.67 5.64
CA ALA A 172 11.23 17.75 5.00
C ALA A 172 11.27 17.27 3.54
N GLN A 173 12.24 17.76 2.77
CA GLN A 173 12.41 17.41 1.36
C GLN A 173 12.71 15.91 1.19
N PHE A 174 13.37 15.28 2.16
CA PHE A 174 13.76 13.87 2.11
C PHE A 174 12.62 12.91 2.43
N SER A 175 11.80 13.26 3.44
CA SER A 175 10.49 12.66 3.64
C SER A 175 9.63 12.73 2.36
N CYS A 176 9.55 13.91 1.74
CA CYS A 176 8.89 14.09 0.44
C CYS A 176 9.56 13.32 -0.71
N ALA A 177 10.83 12.93 -0.58
CA ALA A 177 11.55 12.21 -1.62
C ALA A 177 11.17 10.73 -1.63
N ALA A 178 11.30 10.00 -0.52
CA ALA A 178 10.96 8.58 -0.54
C ALA A 178 9.46 8.30 -0.66
N GLU A 179 8.62 9.24 -0.20
CA GLU A 179 7.22 9.37 -0.67
C GLU A 179 7.06 9.03 -2.13
N SER A 180 7.81 9.78 -2.93
CA SER A 180 7.77 9.72 -4.36
C SER A 180 8.55 8.50 -4.84
N ILE A 181 9.45 7.93 -4.03
CA ILE A 181 9.98 6.59 -4.24
C ILE A 181 8.88 5.53 -4.19
N ASN A 182 7.88 5.42 -3.30
CA ASN A 182 6.81 4.42 -3.58
C ASN A 182 5.66 4.97 -4.45
N THR A 183 5.18 6.19 -4.22
CA THR A 183 4.00 6.72 -4.93
C THR A 183 4.26 7.12 -6.37
N LEU A 184 5.49 7.55 -6.69
CA LEU A 184 5.94 7.99 -8.02
C LEU A 184 7.21 7.21 -8.39
N LYS A 185 7.26 5.94 -8.01
CA LYS A 185 8.42 5.05 -8.05
C LYS A 185 9.32 5.11 -9.28
N TYR A 186 8.93 4.40 -10.31
CA TYR A 186 8.48 5.03 -11.53
C TYR A 186 9.25 6.32 -11.89
N ALA A 187 8.66 7.48 -11.66
CA ALA A 187 9.18 8.81 -11.96
C ALA A 187 10.53 9.07 -11.28
N ASN A 188 10.68 8.64 -10.03
CA ASN A 188 11.93 8.72 -9.28
C ASN A 188 13.05 7.92 -9.94
N GLY A 189 12.74 6.83 -10.65
CA GLY A 189 13.69 6.11 -11.47
C GLY A 189 14.46 6.96 -12.50
N ARG A 190 14.04 8.18 -12.88
CA ARG A 190 14.75 9.08 -13.82
C ARG A 190 15.60 10.04 -13.06
N MET A 191 15.03 10.54 -11.98
CA MET A 191 15.72 11.35 -11.00
C MET A 191 16.89 10.54 -10.38
N PHE A 192 16.78 9.21 -10.42
CA PHE A 192 17.86 8.21 -10.39
C PHE A 192 18.61 8.07 -11.73
N ILE A 193 18.13 7.29 -12.70
CA ILE A 193 18.93 6.81 -13.86
C ILE A 193 19.48 7.94 -14.76
N ASP A 194 18.84 9.09 -14.90
CA ASP A 194 19.44 10.21 -15.65
C ASP A 194 20.44 11.01 -14.86
N LYS A 195 20.37 10.91 -13.54
CA LYS A 195 21.37 11.45 -12.66
C LYS A 195 22.59 10.54 -12.66
N ILE A 196 22.39 9.26 -12.36
CA ILE A 196 23.45 8.29 -12.09
C ILE A 196 23.98 7.62 -13.36
N TYR A 197 23.10 7.35 -14.33
CA TYR A 197 23.45 6.82 -15.65
C TYR A 197 23.11 7.78 -16.78
N PRO A 198 23.67 9.01 -16.77
CA PRO A 198 23.23 10.09 -17.64
C PRO A 198 23.35 9.74 -19.13
N THR A 199 24.34 8.93 -19.53
CA THR A 199 24.63 8.64 -20.95
C THR A 199 24.18 7.24 -21.37
N GLN A 200 23.83 7.08 -22.66
CA GLN A 200 23.56 5.75 -23.23
C GLN A 200 24.78 4.82 -23.17
N LYS A 201 26.00 5.37 -23.06
CA LYS A 201 27.24 4.60 -22.89
C LYS A 201 27.35 4.05 -21.48
N SER A 202 27.26 4.91 -20.45
CA SER A 202 27.31 4.45 -19.06
C SER A 202 26.18 3.45 -18.82
N ARG A 203 24.93 3.77 -19.17
CA ARG A 203 23.78 2.84 -19.24
C ARG A 203 24.11 1.49 -19.89
N LYS A 204 24.97 1.44 -20.92
CA LYS A 204 25.31 0.19 -21.61
C LYS A 204 26.51 -0.55 -21.01
N GLU A 205 27.51 0.15 -20.47
CA GLU A 205 28.63 -0.49 -19.79
C GLU A 205 28.17 -1.12 -18.47
N LEU A 206 27.27 -0.39 -17.83
CA LEU A 206 26.32 -0.91 -16.88
C LEU A 206 25.67 -2.19 -17.46
N ARG A 207 24.91 -2.15 -18.60
CA ARG A 207 24.30 -3.33 -19.35
C ARG A 207 25.26 -4.49 -19.59
N GLU A 208 26.56 -4.34 -19.44
CA GLU A 208 27.48 -5.42 -19.76
C GLU A 208 28.23 -5.93 -18.53
N ASN A 209 28.39 -5.14 -17.47
CA ASN A 209 29.28 -5.52 -16.38
C ASN A 209 28.72 -6.55 -15.40
N VAL A 210 27.39 -6.67 -15.26
CA VAL A 210 26.79 -7.69 -14.36
C VAL A 210 25.86 -8.69 -15.03
N GLY A 211 25.81 -8.63 -16.36
CA GLY A 211 25.56 -9.81 -17.19
C GLY A 211 26.54 -10.90 -16.89
N LYS A 212 27.80 -10.46 -16.77
CA LYS A 212 28.94 -11.28 -16.39
C LYS A 212 28.78 -11.83 -14.96
N MET A 213 28.35 -11.02 -13.99
CA MET A 213 28.21 -11.45 -12.58
C MET A 213 26.95 -12.29 -12.31
N ILE A 214 25.74 -11.95 -12.77
CA ILE A 214 24.59 -12.89 -12.64
C ILE A 214 24.85 -14.16 -13.43
N SER A 215 25.34 -14.08 -14.66
CA SER A 215 25.63 -15.31 -15.41
C SER A 215 26.73 -16.13 -14.74
N GLY A 216 27.72 -15.48 -14.12
CA GLY A 216 28.73 -16.15 -13.30
C GLY A 216 28.16 -16.83 -12.06
N ILE A 217 27.18 -16.22 -11.39
CA ILE A 217 26.55 -16.71 -10.16
C ILE A 217 25.52 -17.80 -10.45
N LEU A 218 24.79 -17.70 -11.57
CA LEU A 218 23.99 -18.79 -12.14
C LEU A 218 24.85 -20.00 -12.51
N VAL A 219 26.03 -19.78 -13.09
CA VAL A 219 27.01 -20.86 -13.34
C VAL A 219 27.58 -21.43 -12.04
N GLY A 220 27.84 -20.58 -11.03
CA GLY A 220 28.30 -20.98 -9.70
C GLY A 220 27.30 -21.89 -8.98
N PHE A 221 26.03 -21.50 -8.93
CA PHE A 221 24.96 -22.27 -8.30
C PHE A 221 24.53 -23.50 -9.13
N ARG A 222 24.55 -23.43 -10.47
CA ARG A 222 24.36 -24.62 -11.31
C ARG A 222 25.45 -25.66 -11.03
N SER A 223 26.70 -25.23 -10.89
CA SER A 223 27.80 -26.10 -10.45
C SER A 223 27.63 -26.63 -9.01
N MET A 224 26.88 -25.96 -8.14
CA MET A 224 26.52 -26.50 -6.83
C MET A 224 25.50 -27.65 -6.99
N ILE A 225 24.40 -27.41 -7.72
CA ILE A 225 23.40 -28.43 -8.08
C ILE A 225 24.05 -29.66 -8.75
N ASP A 226 25.00 -29.45 -9.66
CA ASP A 226 25.72 -30.52 -10.36
C ASP A 226 26.40 -31.52 -9.37
N GLN A 227 26.91 -31.02 -8.24
CA GLN A 227 27.64 -31.81 -7.24
C GLN A 227 26.74 -32.49 -6.19
N LEU A 228 25.47 -32.07 -6.05
CA LEU A 228 24.57 -32.62 -5.03
C LEU A 228 24.40 -34.13 -5.16
N ASN A 229 24.77 -34.88 -4.13
CA ASN A 229 24.66 -36.34 -4.14
C ASN A 229 23.24 -36.84 -3.80
N TRP A 230 22.39 -35.97 -3.24
CA TRP A 230 21.02 -36.26 -2.83
C TRP A 230 19.94 -35.88 -3.86
N MET A 231 20.25 -35.06 -4.87
CA MET A 231 19.32 -34.77 -5.98
C MET A 231 19.48 -35.76 -7.14
N THR A 232 18.37 -36.27 -7.67
CA THR A 232 18.39 -37.12 -8.87
C THR A 232 18.55 -36.31 -10.16
N PRO A 233 18.95 -36.93 -11.29
CA PRO A 233 19.04 -36.24 -12.58
C PRO A 233 17.71 -35.65 -13.09
N ALA A 234 16.56 -36.13 -12.62
CA ALA A 234 15.26 -35.57 -12.99
C ALA A 234 15.05 -34.22 -12.29
N SER A 235 15.28 -34.19 -10.96
CA SER A 235 15.24 -32.99 -10.14
C SER A 235 16.28 -31.96 -10.60
N LYS A 236 17.52 -32.37 -10.86
CA LYS A 236 18.55 -31.47 -11.43
C LYS A 236 18.11 -30.88 -12.77
N LEU A 237 17.40 -31.62 -13.62
CA LEU A 237 16.84 -31.09 -14.87
C LEU A 237 15.67 -30.10 -14.63
N GLY A 238 14.88 -30.27 -13.57
CA GLY A 238 13.93 -29.26 -13.12
C GLY A 238 14.63 -27.96 -12.71
N ALA A 239 15.63 -28.05 -11.83
CA ALA A 239 16.47 -26.92 -11.41
C ALA A 239 17.18 -26.24 -12.58
N TYR A 240 17.67 -27.01 -13.56
CA TYR A 240 18.25 -26.47 -14.80
C TYR A 240 17.22 -25.71 -15.63
N LYS A 241 16.03 -26.28 -15.89
CA LYS A 241 14.96 -25.56 -16.61
C LYS A 241 14.60 -24.26 -15.90
N LYS A 242 14.63 -24.26 -14.57
CA LYS A 242 14.48 -23.05 -13.75
C LYS A 242 15.60 -22.05 -14.05
N ILE A 243 16.87 -22.40 -13.86
CA ILE A 243 18.02 -21.53 -14.18
C ILE A 243 18.07 -21.08 -15.66
N ASP A 244 17.59 -21.90 -16.60
CA ASP A 244 17.63 -21.64 -18.05
C ASP A 244 16.44 -20.80 -18.56
N HIS A 245 15.24 -21.03 -18.04
CA HIS A 245 14.07 -20.17 -18.29
C HIS A 245 14.08 -18.91 -17.42
N LEU A 246 15.05 -18.79 -16.52
CA LEU A 246 15.17 -17.71 -15.58
C LEU A 246 15.25 -16.38 -16.30
N VAL A 247 14.18 -15.61 -16.17
CA VAL A 247 14.13 -14.29 -16.78
C VAL A 247 15.04 -13.34 -16.01
N LYS A 248 15.67 -12.46 -16.77
CA LYS A 248 16.71 -11.55 -16.32
C LYS A 248 16.42 -10.27 -17.05
N ASN A 249 15.81 -9.33 -16.33
CA ASN A 249 15.53 -7.99 -16.84
C ASN A 249 16.52 -7.07 -16.17
N ILE A 250 16.76 -5.96 -16.87
CA ILE A 250 18.09 -5.41 -16.81
C ILE A 250 18.23 -3.90 -17.03
N GLY A 251 18.12 -3.12 -15.95
CA GLY A 251 18.66 -1.77 -15.77
C GLY A 251 18.04 -0.68 -14.71
N TYR A 252 18.00 0.29 -15.73
CA TYR A 252 16.84 0.63 -16.56
C TYR A 252 16.31 -0.52 -17.47
N PRO A 253 15.03 -0.94 -17.42
CA PRO A 253 14.40 -1.54 -18.62
C PRO A 253 14.46 -0.55 -19.82
N ASP A 254 14.08 -0.93 -21.06
CA ASP A 254 14.19 -0.02 -22.25
C ASP A 254 13.12 1.07 -22.58
N TRP A 255 11.79 0.83 -22.62
CA TRP A 255 10.78 1.91 -22.82
C TRP A 255 10.72 3.06 -21.78
N ILE A 256 11.51 2.98 -20.70
CA ILE A 256 11.84 4.01 -19.68
C ILE A 256 12.98 4.94 -20.15
N THR A 257 13.49 4.66 -21.34
CA THR A 257 14.34 5.54 -22.10
C THR A 257 13.62 6.04 -23.37
N ASP A 258 12.28 6.06 -23.34
CA ASP A 258 11.40 6.63 -24.36
C ASP A 258 10.48 7.72 -23.78
N ASP A 259 10.63 8.95 -24.29
CA ASP A 259 9.98 10.18 -23.80
C ASP A 259 8.48 10.27 -24.17
N GLU A 260 8.03 9.44 -25.11
CA GLU A 260 6.66 9.39 -25.61
C GLU A 260 5.90 8.18 -25.03
N LYS A 261 6.60 7.06 -24.83
CA LYS A 261 6.01 5.94 -24.10
C LYS A 261 5.89 6.30 -22.62
N LEU A 262 6.90 6.89 -21.96
CA LEU A 262 6.62 7.61 -20.71
C LEU A 262 5.90 8.98 -20.98
N THR A 263 5.25 9.24 -22.12
CA THR A 263 4.07 10.16 -22.16
C THR A 263 2.74 9.39 -21.98
N LYS A 264 2.78 8.08 -21.70
CA LYS A 264 1.63 7.17 -21.80
C LYS A 264 1.40 6.07 -20.69
N SER A 265 1.12 6.36 -19.37
CA SER A 265 0.82 5.50 -18.14
C SER A 265 0.30 6.15 -16.78
N TYR A 266 0.12 7.46 -16.64
CA TYR A 266 -0.28 8.40 -15.55
C TYR A 266 -1.10 9.71 -15.99
N GLU A 267 -1.36 10.06 -17.27
CA GLU A 267 -2.27 11.06 -17.90
C GLU A 267 -3.72 10.67 -17.54
N LYS A 268 -3.89 10.33 -16.28
CA LYS A 268 -4.80 9.30 -15.84
C LYS A 268 -4.76 9.05 -14.34
N VAL A 269 -3.69 9.44 -13.62
CA VAL A 269 -3.14 8.84 -12.38
C VAL A 269 -4.03 8.84 -11.12
N ILE A 270 -5.30 9.19 -11.29
CA ILE A 270 -6.23 9.59 -10.24
C ILE A 270 -7.61 8.92 -10.40
N ALA A 271 -7.78 8.10 -11.45
CA ALA A 271 -8.11 6.70 -11.20
C ALA A 271 -7.05 5.72 -11.75
N TRP A 272 -5.79 6.15 -12.06
CA TRP A 272 -4.65 5.29 -12.54
C TRP A 272 -3.11 5.28 -11.94
N LYS A 273 -2.46 4.71 -10.82
CA LYS A 273 -2.44 4.07 -9.36
C LYS A 273 -3.32 2.93 -8.51
N ILE A 274 -4.36 3.11 -7.62
CA ILE A 274 -5.49 2.20 -7.06
C ILE A 274 -6.80 1.80 -7.91
N GLY A 275 -7.34 2.49 -8.94
CA GLY A 275 -8.64 2.18 -9.69
C GLY A 275 -9.00 1.35 -11.13
N ASP A 276 -7.93 -0.31 -12.46
CA ASP A 276 -6.64 -1.11 -12.83
C ASP A 276 -5.27 -1.51 -12.02
N HIS A 277 -5.09 -1.56 -10.67
CA HIS A 277 -4.19 -2.34 -9.63
C HIS A 277 -4.36 -3.98 -9.12
N TRP A 278 -5.38 -4.95 -8.59
CA TRP A 278 -6.96 -5.48 -8.54
C TRP A 278 -7.91 -5.90 -9.79
N ASN A 279 -8.51 -5.06 -10.68
CA ASN A 279 -8.85 -5.22 -12.14
C ASN A 279 -7.79 -5.21 -13.36
N MET A 280 -7.11 -6.31 -13.74
CA MET A 280 -5.91 -6.58 -14.62
C MET A 280 -6.03 -8.06 -15.01
N LEU A 281 -6.37 -8.90 -14.03
CA LEU A 281 -6.78 -10.30 -14.04
C LEU A 281 -7.38 -10.97 -15.30
N PHE A 282 -7.77 -10.34 -16.41
CA PHE A 282 -8.64 -10.98 -17.44
C PHE A 282 -8.14 -10.94 -18.89
N ASP A 283 -7.02 -11.59 -19.16
CA ASP A 283 -5.87 -11.09 -19.89
C ASP A 283 -5.32 -12.35 -20.76
N ARG A 284 -4.12 -12.43 -21.45
CA ARG A 284 -3.29 -13.45 -22.29
C ARG A 284 -1.93 -12.85 -22.83
N SER A 285 -0.67 -13.27 -22.63
CA SER A 285 0.10 -14.36 -21.97
C SER A 285 1.45 -13.76 -21.44
N PRO A 286 2.21 -14.38 -20.50
CA PRO A 286 2.82 -13.67 -19.37
C PRO A 286 4.20 -13.11 -19.64
N ASP A 287 4.28 -11.79 -19.75
CA ASP A 287 5.54 -11.08 -19.81
C ASP A 287 6.23 -11.13 -18.44
N ARG A 288 7.54 -11.29 -18.49
CA ARG A 288 8.44 -11.57 -17.36
C ARG A 288 9.54 -10.49 -17.27
N GLU A 289 9.54 -9.50 -18.18
CA GLU A 289 10.43 -8.34 -18.32
C GLU A 289 10.24 -7.14 -17.32
N ASP A 290 9.55 -7.33 -16.20
CA ASP A 290 9.20 -6.30 -15.20
C ASP A 290 10.30 -5.76 -14.33
N PHE A 291 10.00 -4.55 -13.83
CA PHE A 291 10.71 -3.95 -12.73
C PHE A 291 9.78 -3.30 -11.73
N SER A 292 9.28 -4.15 -10.83
CA SER A 292 7.97 -3.95 -10.25
C SER A 292 7.93 -3.25 -8.86
N ALA A 293 9.07 -2.76 -8.36
CA ALA A 293 9.11 -1.72 -7.32
C ALA A 293 9.57 -0.37 -7.86
N PRO A 294 9.70 0.63 -7.00
CA PRO A 294 10.72 1.64 -7.22
C PRO A 294 12.13 1.15 -7.34
N LEU A 295 12.74 1.58 -8.43
CA LEU A 295 14.17 1.61 -8.74
C LEU A 295 14.90 2.78 -8.04
N GLY A 296 14.28 3.47 -7.08
CA GLY A 296 14.96 4.41 -6.18
C GLY A 296 15.02 3.96 -4.71
N SER A 297 14.26 2.92 -4.41
CA SER A 297 14.11 2.24 -3.13
C SER A 297 15.19 1.15 -3.09
N ALA A 298 16.13 1.07 -2.14
CA ALA A 298 17.30 0.17 -2.28
C ALA A 298 17.24 -1.19 -1.53
N ASN A 299 16.48 -2.19 -1.99
CA ASN A 299 16.28 -3.50 -1.33
C ASN A 299 15.98 -4.61 -2.31
N ALA A 300 16.47 -5.84 -2.16
CA ALA A 300 16.67 -6.84 -3.16
C ALA A 300 16.17 -8.24 -2.73
N TRP A 301 16.01 -9.15 -3.71
CA TRP A 301 15.10 -10.33 -3.67
C TRP A 301 15.09 -11.27 -4.90
N TYR A 302 14.35 -12.36 -4.79
CA TYR A 302 13.56 -13.06 -5.79
C TYR A 302 12.12 -13.05 -5.25
N GLN A 303 11.10 -13.04 -6.11
CA GLN A 303 9.89 -13.79 -5.74
C GLN A 303 10.06 -15.18 -6.33
N PRO A 304 9.33 -16.22 -5.92
CA PRO A 304 9.34 -17.51 -6.61
C PRO A 304 8.43 -17.68 -7.86
N GLN A 305 7.27 -17.02 -7.89
CA GLN A 305 6.15 -17.07 -8.85
C GLN A 305 6.30 -16.58 -10.32
N LEU A 306 7.37 -16.88 -11.06
CA LEU A 306 7.58 -16.65 -12.53
C LEU A 306 9.02 -16.92 -12.97
N ASN A 307 9.84 -17.46 -12.08
CA ASN A 307 11.25 -17.73 -12.29
C ASN A 307 12.06 -16.56 -12.95
N SER A 308 12.52 -15.56 -12.18
CA SER A 308 13.39 -14.46 -12.68
C SER A 308 14.37 -13.90 -11.62
N ILE A 309 15.68 -13.79 -11.95
CA ILE A 309 16.77 -13.26 -11.07
C ILE A 309 17.58 -12.12 -11.75
N THR A 310 18.24 -11.28 -10.94
CA THR A 310 17.71 -9.92 -10.76
C THR A 310 18.54 -9.06 -9.77
N LEU A 311 18.73 -7.71 -9.92
CA LEU A 311 18.85 -6.54 -8.91
C LEU A 311 18.83 -5.04 -9.55
N PRO A 312 18.42 -3.80 -9.08
CA PRO A 312 18.44 -2.48 -9.86
C PRO A 312 19.00 -1.18 -9.21
N ALA A 313 19.00 -0.05 -9.96
CA ALA A 313 19.38 1.35 -9.68
C ALA A 313 19.69 1.62 -8.21
N SER A 314 18.70 1.49 -7.34
CA SER A 314 18.95 1.66 -5.92
C SER A 314 19.82 0.59 -5.24
N ILE A 315 19.78 -0.74 -5.51
CA ILE A 315 20.90 -1.69 -5.19
C ILE A 315 21.96 -1.82 -6.28
N LEU A 316 21.78 -1.17 -7.41
CA LEU A 316 22.86 -0.98 -8.34
C LEU A 316 23.97 -0.25 -7.51
N HIS A 317 23.65 0.53 -6.51
CA HIS A 317 24.63 1.47 -5.97
C HIS A 317 25.70 0.82 -5.01
N SER A 318 26.49 1.56 -4.26
CA SER A 318 27.62 1.02 -3.44
C SER A 318 27.43 1.26 -1.91
N PRO A 319 28.15 0.63 -0.94
CA PRO A 319 29.35 -0.27 -0.94
C PRO A 319 29.17 -1.68 -1.51
N PHE A 320 28.09 -1.87 -2.24
CA PHE A 320 27.72 -3.09 -2.92
C PHE A 320 28.50 -3.18 -4.23
N TYR A 321 28.57 -2.09 -5.04
CA TYR A 321 29.34 -1.97 -6.31
C TYR A 321 29.29 -0.53 -6.95
N HIS A 322 30.26 -0.12 -7.82
CA HIS A 322 30.35 0.96 -8.90
C HIS A 322 31.51 0.75 -9.93
N PRO A 323 31.43 0.41 -11.23
CA PRO A 323 32.58 0.14 -12.17
C PRO A 323 34.14 -0.10 -11.88
N ASP A 324 34.77 0.10 -10.68
CA ASP A 324 36.23 0.22 -10.46
C ASP A 324 37.01 -0.27 -9.13
N LEU A 325 36.47 -0.73 -7.96
CA LEU A 325 37.24 -1.23 -6.73
C LEU A 325 38.05 -2.61 -6.97
N PRO A 326 38.56 -3.42 -5.98
CA PRO A 326 39.20 -4.79 -6.17
C PRO A 326 38.50 -6.18 -5.68
N THR A 327 38.02 -7.20 -6.48
CA THR A 327 36.66 -7.94 -6.53
C THR A 327 35.96 -8.31 -5.26
N ALA A 328 36.71 -8.80 -4.29
CA ALA A 328 36.26 -9.14 -2.96
C ALA A 328 34.89 -8.59 -2.53
N VAL A 329 34.79 -7.28 -2.22
CA VAL A 329 33.59 -6.63 -1.66
C VAL A 329 32.37 -6.72 -2.59
N ASN A 330 32.51 -6.66 -3.90
CA ASN A 330 31.37 -6.77 -4.80
C ASN A 330 30.70 -8.10 -4.59
N PHE A 331 31.47 -9.19 -4.72
CA PHE A 331 30.85 -10.50 -4.65
C PHE A 331 30.59 -10.92 -3.20
N GLY A 332 31.20 -10.28 -2.19
CA GLY A 332 30.88 -10.44 -0.78
C GLY A 332 29.59 -9.71 -0.36
N ALA A 333 29.30 -8.58 -0.99
CA ALA A 333 28.07 -7.83 -0.87
C ALA A 333 27.11 -8.16 -2.02
N MET A 334 27.09 -7.32 -3.06
CA MET A 334 26.30 -7.44 -4.29
C MET A 334 26.22 -8.87 -4.85
N GLY A 335 27.31 -9.62 -4.94
CA GLY A 335 27.30 -10.98 -5.47
C GLY A 335 26.72 -12.01 -4.50
N MET A 336 26.98 -11.88 -3.20
CA MET A 336 26.37 -12.74 -2.17
C MET A 336 24.87 -12.62 -2.34
N ILE A 337 24.38 -11.39 -2.22
CA ILE A 337 23.04 -10.93 -2.53
C ILE A 337 22.49 -11.46 -3.89
N VAL A 338 23.28 -11.46 -4.98
CA VAL A 338 22.82 -12.04 -6.26
C VAL A 338 22.50 -13.53 -6.10
N GLY A 339 23.40 -14.27 -5.45
CA GLY A 339 23.35 -15.71 -5.28
C GLY A 339 22.38 -16.17 -4.20
N HIS A 340 22.16 -15.30 -3.22
CA HIS A 340 21.19 -15.36 -2.12
C HIS A 340 19.83 -15.64 -2.76
N GLU A 341 19.39 -14.69 -3.57
CA GLU A 341 18.06 -14.74 -4.18
C GLU A 341 17.97 -15.73 -5.35
N LEU A 342 19.11 -16.19 -5.83
CA LEU A 342 19.15 -17.35 -6.69
C LEU A 342 18.84 -18.62 -5.91
N THR A 343 19.36 -18.75 -4.70
CA THR A 343 19.00 -19.82 -3.77
C THR A 343 17.55 -19.70 -3.32
N HIS A 344 16.92 -18.53 -3.33
CA HIS A 344 15.46 -18.38 -3.23
C HIS A 344 14.66 -19.03 -4.39
N GLY A 345 15.32 -19.40 -5.49
CA GLY A 345 14.77 -20.34 -6.47
C GLY A 345 14.60 -21.76 -5.93
N PHE A 346 15.15 -22.03 -4.75
CA PHE A 346 15.54 -23.32 -4.21
C PHE A 346 15.53 -23.31 -2.67
N ASP A 347 14.73 -22.44 -2.06
CA ASP A 347 14.51 -22.37 -0.61
C ASP A 347 13.16 -23.01 -0.23
N ASP A 348 12.73 -22.94 1.04
CA ASP A 348 11.45 -23.55 1.47
C ASP A 348 10.25 -23.04 0.67
N MET A 349 10.28 -21.77 0.27
CA MET A 349 9.28 -21.11 -0.57
C MET A 349 9.55 -21.18 -2.08
N GLY A 350 10.74 -21.67 -2.44
CA GLY A 350 11.31 -21.59 -3.78
C GLY A 350 11.36 -22.94 -4.49
N VAL A 351 11.75 -24.01 -3.80
CA VAL A 351 12.20 -25.32 -4.33
C VAL A 351 11.28 -26.04 -5.32
N GLN A 352 10.07 -25.57 -5.52
CA GLN A 352 8.98 -26.48 -5.86
C GLN A 352 7.96 -25.81 -6.83
N TRP A 353 8.28 -24.57 -7.24
CA TRP A 353 7.93 -24.00 -8.56
C TRP A 353 8.85 -24.49 -9.67
N ASP A 354 8.34 -24.72 -10.88
CA ASP A 354 9.09 -25.01 -12.10
C ASP A 354 9.77 -23.77 -12.73
N GLY A 355 10.33 -23.93 -13.95
CA GLY A 355 11.03 -22.87 -14.69
C GLY A 355 10.16 -21.92 -15.52
N LEU A 356 8.92 -22.24 -15.84
CA LEU A 356 7.92 -21.21 -16.17
C LEU A 356 7.39 -20.51 -14.91
N GLY A 357 7.86 -20.99 -13.75
CA GLY A 357 7.26 -20.71 -12.46
C GLY A 357 5.98 -21.50 -12.26
N VAL A 358 5.44 -22.28 -13.21
CA VAL A 358 4.27 -23.15 -12.97
C VAL A 358 4.61 -24.03 -11.78
N LEU A 359 3.75 -24.26 -10.79
CA LEU A 359 4.10 -25.33 -9.85
C LEU A 359 4.17 -26.64 -10.62
N ASP A 360 5.19 -27.39 -10.30
CA ASP A 360 5.20 -28.81 -10.57
C ASP A 360 6.10 -29.38 -9.49
N GLY A 361 5.80 -30.58 -9.00
CA GLY A 361 6.71 -31.33 -8.13
C GLY A 361 7.93 -31.76 -8.94
N TRP A 362 8.78 -30.80 -9.34
CA TRP A 362 9.90 -31.03 -10.26
C TRP A 362 11.06 -31.73 -9.57
N MET A 363 11.11 -31.65 -8.23
CA MET A 363 11.88 -32.59 -7.43
C MET A 363 11.11 -33.89 -7.23
N ASP A 364 11.76 -35.02 -7.50
CA ASP A 364 11.24 -36.31 -7.06
C ASP A 364 11.42 -36.51 -5.55
N TYR A 365 10.58 -37.39 -4.97
CA TYR A 365 10.54 -37.69 -3.54
C TYR A 365 11.93 -37.98 -2.89
N PRO A 366 12.89 -38.71 -3.51
CA PRO A 366 14.24 -38.83 -2.95
C PRO A 366 14.99 -37.50 -2.83
N SER A 367 14.83 -36.61 -3.81
CA SER A 367 15.45 -35.27 -3.81
C SER A 367 14.77 -34.34 -2.80
N GLU A 368 13.45 -34.44 -2.67
CA GLU A 368 12.65 -33.73 -1.68
C GLU A 368 13.07 -34.11 -0.24
N VAL A 369 13.25 -35.41 0.05
CA VAL A 369 13.77 -35.88 1.35
C VAL A 369 15.20 -35.37 1.61
N GLY A 370 16.04 -35.28 0.58
CA GLY A 370 17.38 -34.68 0.70
C GLY A 370 17.34 -33.18 0.99
N PHE A 371 16.42 -32.45 0.36
CA PHE A 371 16.20 -31.03 0.63
C PHE A 371 15.68 -30.79 2.06
N ARG A 372 14.65 -31.53 2.49
CA ARG A 372 14.11 -31.44 3.84
C ARG A 372 15.18 -31.70 4.90
N GLN A 373 16.06 -32.69 4.74
CA GLN A 373 17.16 -32.94 5.68
C GLN A 373 18.19 -31.80 5.75
N MET A 374 18.39 -31.07 4.66
CA MET A 374 19.25 -29.90 4.61
C MET A 374 18.58 -28.70 5.30
N ALA A 375 17.28 -28.52 5.10
CA ALA A 375 16.45 -27.54 5.81
C ALA A 375 16.37 -27.83 7.32
N ASP A 376 16.05 -29.07 7.73
CA ASP A 376 15.98 -29.52 9.13
C ASP A 376 17.29 -29.22 9.90
N CYS A 377 18.45 -29.34 9.26
CA CYS A 377 19.73 -28.97 9.87
C CYS A 377 19.77 -27.47 10.20
N VAL A 378 19.39 -26.65 9.21
CA VAL A 378 19.34 -25.18 9.34
C VAL A 378 18.34 -24.78 10.42
N VAL A 379 17.17 -25.43 10.47
CA VAL A 379 16.14 -25.35 11.52
C VAL A 379 16.73 -25.59 12.91
N GLU A 380 17.35 -26.75 13.12
CA GLU A 380 17.97 -27.09 14.41
C GLU A 380 19.17 -26.20 14.76
N GLU A 381 19.85 -25.60 13.79
CA GLU A 381 21.04 -24.78 14.04
C GLU A 381 20.71 -23.41 14.57
N TYR A 382 19.88 -22.67 13.86
CA TYR A 382 19.62 -21.28 14.21
C TYR A 382 18.59 -21.15 15.34
N GLY A 383 17.68 -22.13 15.54
CA GLY A 383 16.81 -22.22 16.72
C GLY A 383 17.54 -22.37 18.07
N ARG A 384 18.87 -22.32 18.07
CA ARG A 384 19.75 -22.27 19.26
C ARG A 384 20.31 -20.87 19.55
N PHE A 385 20.04 -19.88 18.71
CA PHE A 385 20.57 -18.52 18.87
C PHE A 385 19.70 -17.69 19.82
N CYS A 386 20.25 -17.32 20.98
CA CYS A 386 19.47 -16.74 22.07
C CYS A 386 20.03 -15.38 22.51
N PRO A 387 19.51 -14.25 21.99
CA PRO A 387 19.94 -12.92 22.42
C PRO A 387 19.45 -12.54 23.83
N PHE A 388 18.43 -13.20 24.37
CA PHE A 388 17.99 -13.02 25.76
C PHE A 388 18.17 -14.27 26.64
N ASN A 389 17.92 -14.10 27.92
CA ASN A 389 17.85 -15.16 28.92
C ASN A 389 16.51 -15.91 28.86
N LYS A 390 16.52 -17.20 28.50
CA LYS A 390 15.34 -18.12 28.56
C LYS A 390 14.62 -18.10 29.91
N THR A 391 15.33 -17.83 31.00
CA THR A 391 14.77 -17.79 32.37
C THR A 391 13.84 -16.60 32.59
N GLU A 392 14.02 -15.51 31.84
CA GLU A 392 13.32 -14.22 32.04
C GLU A 392 12.32 -13.94 30.89
N HIS A 393 12.62 -14.37 29.66
CA HIS A 393 11.79 -14.09 28.47
C HIS A 393 10.97 -15.30 27.98
N GLY A 394 11.30 -16.53 28.43
CA GLY A 394 10.67 -17.76 27.98
C GLY A 394 11.22 -18.24 26.64
N ASP A 395 10.38 -18.86 25.82
CA ASP A 395 10.76 -19.35 24.48
C ASP A 395 11.15 -18.19 23.54
N VAL A 396 10.53 -17.02 23.76
CA VAL A 396 10.84 -15.68 23.22
C VAL A 396 12.27 -15.21 23.50
N ALA A 397 13.09 -15.97 24.21
CA ALA A 397 14.48 -15.58 24.44
C ALA A 397 15.39 -15.86 23.24
N CYS A 398 14.89 -16.56 22.23
CA CYS A 398 15.68 -17.06 21.12
C CYS A 398 15.01 -16.85 19.78
N VAL A 399 15.90 -16.78 18.79
CA VAL A 399 15.71 -17.39 17.49
C VAL A 399 15.20 -18.81 17.73
N ASP A 400 14.02 -19.07 17.22
CA ASP A 400 13.21 -20.26 17.46
C ASP A 400 13.34 -21.08 16.10
N GLY A 401 12.68 -22.20 15.83
CA GLY A 401 13.03 -23.25 14.83
C GLY A 401 12.96 -23.04 13.28
N ALA A 402 11.79 -22.91 12.62
CA ALA A 402 11.54 -23.20 11.19
C ALA A 402 10.96 -22.06 10.30
N ALA A 403 10.92 -20.82 10.79
CA ALA A 403 10.51 -19.63 10.03
C ALA A 403 11.44 -19.15 8.91
N THR A 404 12.70 -18.84 9.21
CA THR A 404 13.64 -18.28 8.24
C THR A 404 14.31 -19.28 7.35
N GLN A 405 13.73 -20.48 7.26
CA GLN A 405 14.55 -21.63 6.94
C GLN A 405 15.07 -21.50 5.53
N GLY A 406 14.24 -21.00 4.60
CA GLY A 406 14.65 -20.70 3.25
C GLY A 406 15.80 -19.71 3.09
N GLU A 407 16.15 -18.93 4.10
CA GLU A 407 17.18 -17.90 4.02
C GLU A 407 18.41 -18.18 4.81
N ASN A 408 18.21 -18.81 5.94
CA ASN A 408 19.30 -19.54 6.53
C ASN A 408 19.75 -20.66 5.55
N ILE A 409 18.90 -21.04 4.60
CA ILE A 409 19.25 -21.70 3.33
C ILE A 409 19.79 -20.69 2.29
N ALA A 410 19.15 -19.56 2.01
CA ALA A 410 19.52 -18.69 0.90
C ALA A 410 20.82 -17.92 1.08
N ASP A 411 21.11 -17.37 2.25
CA ASP A 411 22.40 -16.72 2.56
C ASP A 411 23.52 -17.72 2.40
N ASN A 412 23.26 -18.94 2.85
CA ASN A 412 24.24 -20.02 2.86
C ASN A 412 24.48 -20.59 1.46
N GLY A 413 23.44 -20.78 0.65
CA GLY A 413 23.60 -21.10 -0.77
C GLY A 413 24.17 -19.91 -1.57
N GLY A 414 23.83 -18.70 -1.18
CA GLY A 414 24.11 -17.46 -1.88
C GLY A 414 25.54 -17.00 -1.73
N ILE A 415 26.06 -16.95 -0.51
CA ILE A 415 27.48 -16.71 -0.24
C ILE A 415 28.35 -17.76 -0.92
N ARG A 416 27.89 -19.01 -1.00
CA ARG A 416 28.59 -20.11 -1.70
C ARG A 416 28.56 -19.92 -3.22
N ALA A 417 27.41 -19.55 -3.81
CA ALA A 417 27.25 -19.27 -5.25
C ALA A 417 28.07 -18.05 -5.68
N ALA A 418 28.02 -16.98 -4.88
CA ALA A 418 28.75 -15.75 -5.06
C ALA A 418 30.25 -15.94 -4.95
N PHE A 419 30.72 -16.65 -3.92
CA PHE A 419 32.13 -16.97 -3.77
C PHE A 419 32.61 -17.84 -4.93
N ARG A 420 31.85 -18.85 -5.37
CA ARG A 420 32.18 -19.63 -6.58
C ARG A 420 32.31 -18.75 -7.83
N ALA A 421 31.38 -17.82 -8.04
CA ALA A 421 31.42 -16.92 -9.19
C ALA A 421 32.54 -15.87 -9.13
N TYR A 422 32.80 -15.33 -7.94
CA TYR A 422 33.95 -14.50 -7.59
C TYR A 422 35.24 -15.24 -7.94
N ARG A 423 35.46 -16.40 -7.34
CA ARG A 423 36.64 -17.25 -7.56
C ARG A 423 36.78 -17.68 -9.03
N ASN A 424 35.68 -17.81 -9.78
CA ASN A 424 35.72 -18.04 -11.24
C ASN A 424 36.09 -16.78 -12.04
N HIS A 425 35.55 -15.60 -11.68
CA HIS A 425 35.88 -14.31 -12.28
C HIS A 425 37.38 -14.01 -12.08
N ILE A 426 37.85 -14.17 -10.83
CA ILE A 426 39.24 -14.23 -10.34
C ILE A 426 40.13 -15.07 -11.27
N ASN A 427 39.79 -16.35 -11.48
CA ASN A 427 40.57 -17.25 -12.32
C ASN A 427 40.64 -16.84 -13.81
N LEU A 428 39.77 -15.94 -14.28
CA LEU A 428 39.62 -15.58 -15.70
C LEU A 428 40.25 -14.23 -16.10
N HIS A 429 40.46 -13.27 -15.19
CA HIS A 429 40.89 -11.91 -15.59
C HIS A 429 42.14 -11.33 -14.87
N GLY A 430 42.61 -11.91 -13.76
CA GLY A 430 43.83 -11.48 -13.06
C GLY A 430 43.74 -10.16 -12.21
N PRO A 431 44.78 -9.86 -11.41
CA PRO A 431 44.65 -9.15 -10.14
C PRO A 431 43.94 -7.80 -10.00
N ASP A 432 43.29 -7.74 -8.85
CA ASP A 432 43.32 -6.61 -7.92
C ASP A 432 44.70 -6.00 -7.73
N PRO A 433 44.84 -4.68 -7.81
CA PRO A 433 45.72 -3.95 -6.93
C PRO A 433 45.22 -4.11 -5.49
N GLN A 434 46.12 -4.32 -4.52
CA GLN A 434 45.77 -4.23 -3.10
C GLN A 434 45.27 -2.82 -2.75
N LEU A 435 44.48 -2.71 -1.68
CA LEU A 435 43.94 -1.43 -1.22
C LEU A 435 45.08 -0.42 -0.94
N PRO A 436 44.98 0.84 -1.41
CA PRO A 436 46.07 1.82 -1.33
C PRO A 436 46.18 2.50 0.04
N ASP A 437 46.23 1.70 1.11
CA ASP A 437 46.33 2.13 2.51
C ASP A 437 47.35 1.26 3.27
N GLU A 438 48.08 1.86 4.22
CA GLU A 438 49.18 1.17 4.91
C GLU A 438 48.74 -0.04 5.76
N GLN A 439 47.48 -0.07 6.24
CA GLN A 439 46.93 -1.16 7.06
C GLN A 439 46.02 -2.08 6.24
N LEU A 440 45.14 -1.53 5.39
CA LEU A 440 44.17 -2.33 4.65
C LEU A 440 44.78 -3.14 3.50
N GLN A 441 46.00 -2.82 3.06
CA GLN A 441 46.78 -3.66 2.13
C GLN A 441 47.12 -5.05 2.69
N GLU A 442 47.10 -5.26 4.02
CA GLU A 442 47.43 -6.56 4.62
C GLU A 442 46.32 -7.61 4.45
N PHE A 443 45.10 -7.21 4.12
CA PHE A 443 44.00 -8.13 3.84
C PHE A 443 44.06 -8.72 2.43
N THR A 444 43.80 -10.02 2.32
CA THR A 444 43.62 -10.72 1.04
C THR A 444 42.22 -10.46 0.47
N SER A 445 42.05 -10.53 -0.86
CA SER A 445 40.73 -10.40 -1.50
C SER A 445 39.69 -11.40 -0.94
N ASP A 446 40.08 -12.63 -0.58
CA ASP A 446 39.15 -13.60 0.02
C ASP A 446 38.70 -13.18 1.43
N GLN A 447 39.57 -12.53 2.22
CA GLN A 447 39.18 -11.92 3.51
C GLN A 447 38.33 -10.66 3.31
N LEU A 448 38.65 -9.83 2.32
CA LEU A 448 37.85 -8.64 1.96
C LEU A 448 36.43 -9.02 1.47
N PHE A 449 36.25 -10.20 0.86
CA PHE A 449 34.94 -10.74 0.48
C PHE A 449 34.09 -10.99 1.73
N PHE A 450 34.64 -11.66 2.73
CA PHE A 450 33.93 -11.95 3.98
C PHE A 450 33.77 -10.74 4.89
N MET A 451 34.73 -9.81 4.90
CA MET A 451 34.58 -8.51 5.56
C MET A 451 33.47 -7.69 4.94
N SER A 452 33.29 -7.76 3.63
CA SER A 452 32.16 -7.13 2.95
C SER A 452 30.83 -7.79 3.31
N PHE A 453 30.76 -9.12 3.25
CA PHE A 453 29.58 -9.86 3.71
C PHE A 453 29.21 -9.52 5.16
N ALA A 454 30.19 -9.29 6.04
CA ALA A 454 29.93 -8.84 7.41
C ALA A 454 29.56 -7.34 7.49
N GLN A 455 30.19 -6.48 6.67
CA GLN A 455 29.89 -5.04 6.63
C GLN A 455 28.45 -4.78 6.28
N ILE A 456 27.91 -5.51 5.30
CA ILE A 456 26.56 -5.23 4.82
C ILE A 456 25.45 -5.52 5.85
N TRP A 457 25.77 -6.30 6.87
CA TRP A 457 24.90 -6.63 8.00
C TRP A 457 25.24 -5.79 9.25
N CYS A 458 25.84 -4.59 9.09
CA CYS A 458 26.19 -3.70 10.20
C CYS A 458 25.09 -2.69 10.56
N GLN A 459 24.45 -2.90 11.72
CA GLN A 459 23.52 -1.97 12.36
C GLN A 459 24.07 -1.44 13.71
N VAL A 460 23.30 -0.63 14.44
CA VAL A 460 23.59 -0.29 15.85
C VAL A 460 22.75 -1.20 16.77
N PRO A 461 23.18 -1.58 17.98
CA PRO A 461 22.44 -2.55 18.80
C PRO A 461 21.12 -2.02 19.37
N ASP A 462 20.29 -2.98 19.81
CA ASP A 462 18.84 -2.89 19.69
C ASP A 462 18.14 -2.73 21.06
N ASP A 463 17.15 -1.84 21.17
CA ASP A 463 16.39 -1.69 22.44
C ASP A 463 15.60 -2.96 22.79
N GLU A 464 15.36 -3.26 24.07
CA GLU A 464 14.75 -4.53 24.50
C GLU A 464 13.30 -4.72 24.03
N ALA A 465 12.48 -3.67 23.96
CA ALA A 465 11.09 -3.80 23.52
C ALA A 465 11.05 -4.17 22.03
N SER A 466 11.98 -3.61 21.27
CA SER A 466 12.31 -4.06 19.93
C SER A 466 12.92 -5.48 19.98
N LEU A 467 14.02 -5.78 20.67
CA LEU A 467 14.67 -7.11 20.71
C LEU A 467 13.72 -8.26 21.14
N ARG A 468 12.69 -7.94 21.92
CA ARG A 468 11.59 -8.82 22.31
C ARG A 468 10.36 -8.76 21.40
N SER A 469 10.27 -7.74 20.56
CA SER A 469 9.64 -7.91 19.26
C SER A 469 10.34 -9.07 18.57
N GLN A 470 11.58 -9.01 18.04
CA GLN A 470 12.23 -10.06 17.17
C GLN A 470 12.21 -11.54 17.59
N LEU A 471 11.50 -12.02 18.59
CA LEU A 471 11.62 -13.42 19.05
C LEU A 471 10.25 -14.07 19.30
N MET A 472 9.17 -13.41 18.86
CA MET A 472 7.76 -13.80 18.99
C MET A 472 7.09 -14.51 17.79
N PHE A 473 7.06 -13.93 16.60
CA PHE A 473 6.43 -14.50 15.41
C PHE A 473 7.20 -14.14 14.11
N ASP A 474 8.32 -14.81 13.71
CA ASP A 474 8.95 -14.46 12.40
C ASP A 474 9.89 -15.33 11.57
N VAL A 475 9.83 -15.11 10.26
CA VAL A 475 10.97 -15.25 9.35
C VAL A 475 12.13 -14.19 9.47
N HIS A 476 12.66 -13.74 10.64
CA HIS A 476 13.78 -12.74 10.69
C HIS A 476 14.58 -12.47 12.05
N SER A 477 15.75 -13.10 12.25
CA SER A 477 16.92 -12.89 13.18
C SER A 477 17.72 -11.59 13.43
N PRO A 478 18.30 -11.28 14.62
CA PRO A 478 19.25 -10.16 14.76
C PRO A 478 20.58 -10.23 13.97
N SER A 479 21.09 -9.08 13.49
CA SER A 479 22.28 -8.89 12.58
C SER A 479 23.48 -9.77 12.83
N MET A 480 23.76 -10.03 14.09
CA MET A 480 24.86 -10.87 14.52
C MET A 480 24.71 -12.34 14.09
N TYR A 481 23.53 -12.93 14.24
CA TYR A 481 23.26 -14.34 13.94
C TYR A 481 23.17 -14.62 12.44
N ARG A 482 22.84 -13.56 11.70
CA ARG A 482 22.89 -13.46 10.26
C ARG A 482 24.31 -13.73 9.76
N VAL A 483 25.23 -12.81 10.07
CA VAL A 483 26.65 -12.93 9.74
C VAL A 483 27.22 -14.27 10.23
N TRP A 484 26.96 -14.59 11.50
CA TRP A 484 27.56 -15.73 12.20
C TRP A 484 27.06 -17.07 11.67
N GLY A 485 25.74 -17.27 11.57
CA GLY A 485 25.16 -18.51 11.07
C GLY A 485 25.57 -18.82 9.64
N THR A 486 25.77 -17.79 8.81
CA THR A 486 26.18 -18.00 7.42
C THR A 486 27.70 -18.25 7.27
N ILE A 487 28.56 -17.65 8.09
CA ILE A 487 30.00 -17.96 8.05
C ILE A 487 30.38 -19.25 8.79
N GLN A 488 29.68 -19.65 9.86
CA GLN A 488 29.94 -20.92 10.54
C GLN A 488 29.65 -22.13 9.65
N ASN A 489 28.70 -21.95 8.73
CA ASN A 489 28.28 -22.90 7.69
C ASN A 489 29.14 -22.87 6.42
N PHE A 490 30.16 -22.01 6.31
CA PHE A 490 30.94 -21.89 5.07
C PHE A 490 32.46 -22.07 5.30
N PRO A 491 33.02 -23.27 5.02
CA PRO A 491 34.44 -23.56 5.23
C PRO A 491 35.44 -22.57 4.61
N ALA A 492 35.10 -21.89 3.52
CA ALA A 492 35.97 -20.89 2.92
C ALA A 492 36.24 -19.67 3.84
N PHE A 493 35.35 -19.36 4.79
CA PHE A 493 35.61 -18.36 5.83
C PHE A 493 36.71 -18.83 6.81
N LYS A 494 36.62 -20.10 7.24
CA LYS A 494 37.60 -20.77 8.11
C LYS A 494 38.99 -20.79 7.47
N ASP A 495 39.07 -21.05 6.16
CA ASP A 495 40.31 -20.99 5.38
C ASP A 495 40.82 -19.54 5.25
N ALA A 496 39.98 -18.58 4.87
CA ALA A 496 40.38 -17.18 4.64
C ALA A 496 41.00 -16.53 5.90
N PHE A 497 40.43 -16.78 7.08
CA PHE A 497 40.93 -16.23 8.35
C PHE A 497 41.79 -17.21 9.17
N HIS A 498 42.05 -18.42 8.64
CA HIS A 498 42.79 -19.48 9.33
C HIS A 498 42.21 -19.81 10.72
N CYS A 499 40.88 -19.81 10.84
CA CYS A 499 40.20 -19.95 12.12
C CYS A 499 40.39 -21.35 12.72
N PRO A 500 40.76 -21.47 14.02
CA PRO A 500 40.66 -22.73 14.73
C PRO A 500 39.18 -23.12 14.90
N SER A 501 38.94 -24.40 15.22
CA SER A 501 37.61 -24.87 15.63
C SER A 501 37.06 -24.00 16.77
N SER A 502 35.96 -23.30 16.48
CA SER A 502 35.44 -22.20 17.28
C SER A 502 33.97 -21.94 16.91
N PRO A 503 33.21 -21.12 17.67
CA PRO A 503 31.80 -20.88 17.37
C PRO A 503 31.52 -20.28 15.97
N TYR A 504 32.47 -19.52 15.41
CA TYR A 504 32.38 -18.95 14.05
C TYR A 504 32.95 -19.85 12.95
N ALA A 505 33.54 -21.00 13.31
CA ALA A 505 34.16 -21.94 12.38
C ALA A 505 34.19 -23.38 12.94
N PRO A 506 33.02 -23.95 13.31
CA PRO A 506 32.94 -25.26 13.95
C PRO A 506 33.39 -26.39 13.01
N ASP A 507 33.59 -27.59 13.57
CA ASP A 507 33.87 -28.81 12.78
C ASP A 507 32.58 -29.61 12.47
N LYS A 508 31.43 -29.02 12.76
CA LYS A 508 30.09 -29.47 12.38
C LYS A 508 29.24 -28.25 12.11
N HIS A 509 28.60 -28.23 10.96
CA HIS A 509 27.74 -27.17 10.45
C HIS A 509 26.78 -27.79 9.42
N CYS A 510 25.83 -27.01 8.90
CA CYS A 510 24.92 -27.42 7.83
C CYS A 510 25.55 -27.24 6.44
N ASP A 511 25.21 -28.14 5.52
CA ASP A 511 25.75 -28.17 4.15
C ASP A 511 24.67 -27.78 3.13
N VAL A 512 24.41 -26.48 3.14
CA VAL A 512 23.35 -25.85 2.36
C VAL A 512 23.70 -25.78 0.89
N TRP A 513 22.82 -26.32 0.04
CA TRP A 513 22.98 -26.43 -1.41
C TRP A 513 24.33 -26.96 -1.87
N VAL A 514 24.97 -27.82 -1.06
CA VAL A 514 26.19 -28.56 -1.42
C VAL A 514 26.14 -30.02 -0.96
N SER A 515 27.24 -30.73 -1.14
CA SER A 515 27.51 -32.01 -0.51
C SER A 515 29.00 -32.09 -0.19
N GLU A 516 29.37 -32.87 0.83
CA GLU A 516 30.74 -33.35 1.06
C GLU A 516 31.41 -33.75 -0.28
N PRO A 517 32.61 -33.24 -0.62
CA PRO A 517 33.28 -33.46 -1.91
C PRO A 517 33.53 -34.94 -2.30
N ASP A 518 32.53 -35.57 -2.91
CA ASP A 518 32.71 -36.88 -3.56
C ASP A 518 33.50 -36.70 -4.87
N SER A 519 34.71 -37.26 -4.85
CA SER A 519 35.65 -37.36 -5.98
C SER A 519 35.10 -37.92 -7.31
N SER A 520 33.87 -38.43 -7.33
CA SER A 520 33.20 -38.99 -8.51
C SER A 520 32.20 -38.05 -9.20
N HIS A 521 31.86 -36.89 -8.63
CA HIS A 521 30.99 -35.88 -9.25
C HIS A 521 31.71 -34.54 -9.43
N GLY A 522 31.33 -33.79 -10.48
CA GLY A 522 32.19 -32.79 -11.11
C GLY A 522 32.40 -31.50 -10.30
N GLU A 523 33.44 -31.47 -9.46
CA GLU A 523 34.02 -30.21 -8.97
C GLU A 523 34.80 -29.48 -10.08
N PRO A 524 34.51 -28.19 -10.35
CA PRO A 524 35.56 -27.25 -10.72
C PRO A 524 36.46 -27.09 -9.49
N VAL A 525 37.56 -27.86 -9.44
CA VAL A 525 38.56 -27.79 -8.37
C VAL A 525 39.31 -26.45 -8.45
N VAL A 526 38.68 -25.41 -7.91
CA VAL A 526 39.30 -24.09 -7.72
C VAL A 526 40.09 -24.12 -6.43
N LYS A 527 41.37 -24.45 -6.54
CA LYS A 527 42.34 -24.20 -5.46
C LYS A 527 42.46 -22.69 -5.21
N THR A 528 42.74 -22.36 -3.95
CA THR A 528 42.76 -20.99 -3.42
C THR A 528 44.05 -20.25 -3.75
N GLU A 529 44.10 -19.61 -4.93
CA GLU A 529 44.95 -18.44 -5.20
C GLU A 529 44.09 -17.29 -5.79
N LEU A 530 44.24 -16.07 -5.27
CA LEU A 530 43.35 -14.88 -5.41
C LEU A 530 43.28 -14.26 -6.84
N ASN A 531 42.80 -12.98 -6.96
CA ASN A 531 43.18 -11.94 -7.96
C ASN A 531 42.23 -11.52 -9.17
N VAL A 532 41.19 -10.63 -9.03
CA VAL A 532 40.38 -9.82 -10.05
C VAL A 532 39.53 -8.74 -9.32
N ARG A 533 38.93 -7.70 -9.96
CA ARG A 533 38.37 -6.37 -9.48
C ARG A 533 36.87 -6.11 -9.07
N GLN A 534 36.65 -5.25 -8.03
CA GLN A 534 35.36 -4.81 -7.41
C GLN A 534 34.88 -3.55 -8.17
N ASN A 535 33.95 -2.77 -7.59
CA ASN A 535 33.36 -1.58 -8.15
C ASN A 535 33.21 -0.43 -7.02
N GLU A 536 33.79 0.79 -7.25
CA GLU A 536 34.06 2.09 -6.50
C GLU A 536 32.98 2.82 -5.63
N PRO A 537 33.35 3.97 -5.01
CA PRO A 537 32.45 5.01 -4.47
C PRO A 537 32.05 6.08 -5.50
N ILE A 538 30.87 6.69 -5.37
CA ILE A 538 30.40 7.70 -6.33
C ILE A 538 31.38 8.87 -6.46
N SER A 539 31.99 8.99 -7.64
CA SER A 539 33.14 9.87 -7.81
C SER A 539 32.73 11.34 -7.56
N PRO A 540 33.37 12.08 -6.62
CA PRO A 540 33.10 13.49 -6.40
C PRO A 540 33.31 14.38 -7.63
N ASN A 541 33.94 13.83 -8.68
CA ASN A 541 34.08 14.45 -9.99
C ASN A 541 32.75 14.60 -10.75
N ASN A 542 31.73 13.76 -10.49
CA ASN A 542 30.36 14.02 -10.94
C ASN A 542 29.52 14.60 -9.79
N PHE A 543 29.73 15.89 -9.55
CA PHE A 543 29.07 16.66 -8.50
C PHE A 543 27.53 16.57 -8.55
N GLU A 544 26.93 16.48 -9.74
CA GLU A 544 25.49 16.31 -9.87
C GLU A 544 25.02 14.97 -9.31
N GLU A 545 25.72 13.88 -9.66
CA GLU A 545 25.47 12.50 -9.24
C GLU A 545 25.49 12.37 -7.72
N TYR A 546 26.65 12.73 -7.16
CA TYR A 546 26.96 12.73 -5.73
C TYR A 546 25.89 13.48 -4.92
N SER A 547 25.38 14.60 -5.46
CA SER A 547 24.39 15.43 -4.76
C SER A 547 23.03 14.75 -4.59
N ALA A 548 22.56 13.95 -5.56
CA ALA A 548 21.27 13.25 -5.42
C ALA A 548 21.35 12.04 -4.49
N TYR A 549 22.48 11.34 -4.47
CA TYR A 549 22.68 10.32 -3.46
C TYR A 549 22.93 10.89 -2.08
N LYS A 550 23.49 12.10 -1.95
CA LYS A 550 23.48 12.78 -0.65
C LYS A 550 22.04 13.09 -0.18
N VAL A 551 21.13 13.47 -1.09
CA VAL A 551 19.69 13.64 -0.79
C VAL A 551 19.07 12.33 -0.29
N ALA A 552 19.29 11.21 -0.99
CA ALA A 552 18.82 9.90 -0.52
C ALA A 552 19.47 9.47 0.81
N ALA A 553 20.78 9.67 0.97
CA ALA A 553 21.53 9.26 2.16
C ALA A 553 21.23 10.08 3.40
N ASP A 554 20.96 11.37 3.24
CA ASP A 554 20.53 12.20 4.35
C ASP A 554 19.12 11.81 4.83
N TYR A 555 18.23 11.36 3.93
CA TYR A 555 16.89 10.90 4.32
C TYR A 555 16.89 9.81 5.40
N TYR A 556 17.66 8.75 5.17
CA TYR A 556 17.73 7.64 6.11
C TYR A 556 18.28 8.07 7.49
N LYS A 557 19.00 9.20 7.61
CA LYS A 557 19.51 9.71 8.91
C LYS A 557 18.38 10.15 9.83
N GLU A 558 17.31 10.70 9.26
CA GLU A 558 16.21 11.31 10.02
C GLU A 558 15.17 10.30 10.43
N SER A 559 14.97 9.25 9.64
CA SER A 559 14.00 8.21 9.98
C SER A 559 14.62 7.08 10.81
N VAL A 560 15.81 6.61 10.41
CA VAL A 560 16.30 5.30 10.84
C VAL A 560 16.89 5.39 12.24
N ASN A 561 16.15 4.92 13.25
CA ASN A 561 16.76 4.56 14.52
C ASN A 561 17.51 3.25 14.36
N THR A 562 18.76 3.37 13.94
CA THR A 562 19.68 2.23 13.82
C THR A 562 19.84 1.42 15.10
N SER A 563 19.46 1.95 16.28
CA SER A 563 19.63 1.35 17.62
C SER A 563 18.46 0.44 18.03
N VAL A 564 17.98 -0.31 17.05
CA VAL A 564 16.77 -1.15 16.98
C VAL A 564 17.10 -2.18 15.92
N ASP A 565 16.73 -3.45 16.07
CA ASP A 565 17.08 -4.39 15.01
C ASP A 565 16.11 -4.16 13.85
N PRO A 566 16.56 -4.10 12.61
CA PRO A 566 15.65 -4.09 11.49
C PRO A 566 14.63 -5.21 11.58
N CYS A 567 15.03 -6.45 11.85
CA CYS A 567 14.04 -7.50 11.90
C CYS A 567 13.37 -7.67 13.29
N THR A 568 13.65 -6.76 14.26
CA THR A 568 12.90 -6.65 15.53
C THR A 568 11.55 -5.98 15.38
N ASP A 569 11.66 -4.69 15.19
CA ASP A 569 10.64 -3.71 15.09
C ASP A 569 11.11 -2.91 13.89
N PHE A 570 10.98 -3.51 12.71
CA PHE A 570 11.47 -2.92 11.48
C PHE A 570 10.94 -1.54 11.24
N PHE A 571 9.67 -1.36 11.62
CA PHE A 571 9.08 -0.06 11.72
C PHE A 571 9.89 0.88 12.62
N GLN A 572 10.19 0.51 13.87
CA GLN A 572 10.99 1.34 14.77
C GLN A 572 12.48 1.45 14.35
N TYR A 573 13.02 0.51 13.58
CA TYR A 573 14.34 0.68 12.96
C TYR A 573 14.27 1.73 11.87
N ALA A 574 13.39 1.55 10.88
CA ALA A 574 13.26 2.45 9.75
C ALA A 574 12.73 3.84 10.15
N CYS A 575 11.94 3.93 11.23
CA CYS A 575 11.16 5.12 11.61
C CYS A 575 11.40 5.65 13.03
N GLY A 576 12.21 4.99 13.87
CA GLY A 576 12.28 5.34 15.30
C GLY A 576 12.94 6.68 15.64
N LYS A 577 13.58 7.35 14.67
CA LYS A 577 13.99 8.76 14.78
C LYS A 577 13.03 9.72 14.07
N TYR A 578 12.15 9.20 13.21
CA TYR A 578 11.31 9.99 12.32
C TYR A 578 10.36 10.88 13.13
N ASP A 579 10.54 12.19 12.99
CA ASP A 579 9.84 13.26 13.71
C ASP A 579 8.82 14.07 12.86
N LYS A 580 8.30 13.60 11.71
CA LYS A 580 7.48 14.38 10.73
C LYS A 580 6.00 13.96 10.54
N PRO A 581 5.12 14.69 9.83
CA PRO A 581 3.98 13.99 9.22
C PRO A 581 4.48 12.77 8.46
N VAL A 582 3.65 11.75 8.22
CA VAL A 582 4.07 10.83 7.17
C VAL A 582 4.36 11.63 5.94
N SER A 583 5.32 11.11 5.23
CA SER A 583 5.82 11.54 3.97
C SER A 583 4.64 11.98 3.04
N PHE A 584 3.51 11.27 2.90
CA PHE A 584 2.34 11.73 2.10
C PHE A 584 1.76 13.09 2.53
N GLY A 585 1.76 13.36 3.84
CA GLY A 585 1.36 14.64 4.42
C GLY A 585 2.40 15.73 4.16
N VAL A 586 3.69 15.41 4.28
CA VAL A 586 4.79 16.35 4.00
C VAL A 586 4.85 16.69 2.51
N GLY A 587 4.78 15.68 1.64
CA GLY A 587 4.79 15.81 0.19
C GLY A 587 3.62 16.64 -0.32
N ARG A 588 2.43 16.48 0.27
CA ARG A 588 1.27 17.33 -0.06
C ARG A 588 1.52 18.80 0.31
N ALA A 589 2.04 19.07 1.50
CA ALA A 589 2.43 20.42 1.91
C ALA A 589 3.54 21.00 1.00
N LYS A 590 4.52 20.18 0.59
CA LYS A 590 5.62 20.59 -0.28
C LYS A 590 5.18 20.87 -1.72
N ILE A 591 4.19 20.14 -2.24
CA ILE A 591 3.54 20.47 -3.51
C ILE A 591 2.83 21.82 -3.42
N ASP A 592 2.04 22.07 -2.37
CA ASP A 592 1.33 23.35 -2.20
C ASP A 592 2.33 24.52 -2.03
N GLU A 593 3.49 24.28 -1.40
CA GLU A 593 4.60 25.23 -1.29
C GLU A 593 5.28 25.52 -2.63
N ASN A 594 5.59 24.48 -3.42
CA ASN A 594 6.20 24.60 -4.74
C ASN A 594 5.26 25.32 -5.73
N ILE A 595 3.95 25.04 -5.66
CA ILE A 595 2.92 25.80 -6.39
C ILE A 595 2.91 27.26 -5.93
N ALA A 596 2.88 27.55 -4.62
CA ALA A 596 2.87 28.91 -4.11
C ALA A 596 4.10 29.71 -4.59
N LYS A 597 5.30 29.12 -4.46
CA LYS A 597 6.57 29.69 -4.94
C LYS A 597 6.53 30.01 -6.44
N LYS A 598 5.95 29.14 -7.28
CA LYS A 598 5.76 29.43 -8.71
C LYS A 598 4.73 30.54 -8.95
N LEU A 599 3.57 30.43 -8.30
CA LEU A 599 2.39 31.26 -8.51
C LEU A 599 2.61 32.74 -8.14
N TYR A 600 3.47 33.01 -7.16
CA TYR A 600 3.85 34.35 -6.72
C TYR A 600 5.20 34.82 -7.30
N SER A 601 5.84 34.05 -8.19
CA SER A 601 7.08 34.47 -8.86
C SER A 601 6.82 35.52 -9.95
N PRO A 602 7.54 36.68 -9.98
CA PRO A 602 7.33 37.72 -10.99
C PRO A 602 7.56 37.28 -12.44
N GLU A 603 8.34 36.22 -12.65
CA GLU A 603 8.64 35.67 -13.98
C GLU A 603 7.48 34.87 -14.57
N TYR A 604 6.65 34.24 -13.73
CA TYR A 604 5.50 33.44 -14.16
C TYR A 604 4.23 34.28 -14.41
N ASP A 605 4.27 35.56 -14.01
CA ASP A 605 3.18 36.53 -14.10
C ASP A 605 2.71 36.76 -15.57
N ALA A 606 3.60 36.58 -16.55
CA ALA A 606 3.27 36.58 -17.98
C ALA A 606 2.52 35.30 -18.41
N THR A 607 2.92 34.13 -17.90
CA THR A 607 2.25 32.85 -18.17
C THR A 607 0.84 32.83 -17.60
N ILE A 608 0.65 33.32 -16.37
CA ILE A 608 -0.69 33.45 -15.76
C ILE A 608 -1.61 34.28 -16.66
N LYS A 609 -1.13 35.43 -17.16
CA LYS A 609 -1.91 36.32 -18.05
C LYS A 609 -2.14 35.75 -19.45
N SER A 610 -1.43 34.69 -19.83
CA SER A 610 -1.59 34.00 -21.12
C SER A 610 -2.69 32.91 -21.13
N SER A 611 -3.32 32.63 -19.99
CA SER A 611 -4.44 31.69 -19.87
C SER A 611 -5.50 32.23 -18.90
N LYS A 612 -6.76 32.25 -19.33
CA LYS A 612 -7.89 32.58 -18.46
C LYS A 612 -8.03 31.58 -17.33
N ALA A 613 -7.75 30.30 -17.55
CA ALA A 613 -7.80 29.28 -16.50
C ALA A 613 -6.75 29.53 -15.40
N LEU A 614 -5.50 29.84 -15.77
CA LEU A 614 -4.46 30.22 -14.80
C LEU A 614 -4.80 31.52 -14.07
N THR A 615 -5.32 32.52 -14.80
CA THR A 615 -5.80 33.78 -14.20
C THR A 615 -6.93 33.53 -13.19
N LYS A 616 -7.91 32.68 -13.51
CA LYS A 616 -9.00 32.28 -12.61
C LYS A 616 -8.48 31.58 -11.35
N GLY A 617 -7.55 30.65 -11.49
CA GLY A 617 -6.90 29.97 -10.36
C GLY A 617 -6.18 30.95 -9.44
N LYS A 618 -5.36 31.85 -10.01
CA LYS A 618 -4.68 32.93 -9.25
C LYS A 618 -5.67 33.81 -8.51
N SER A 619 -6.75 34.25 -9.16
CA SER A 619 -7.79 35.09 -8.55
C SER A 619 -8.48 34.40 -7.37
N PHE A 620 -8.77 33.10 -7.46
CA PHE A 620 -9.40 32.36 -6.37
C PHE A 620 -8.48 32.22 -5.16
N ILE A 621 -7.19 31.95 -5.39
CA ILE A 621 -6.17 31.86 -4.34
C ILE A 621 -5.98 33.23 -3.67
N ASP A 622 -5.88 34.31 -4.44
CA ASP A 622 -5.75 35.67 -3.88
C ASP A 622 -6.98 36.08 -3.07
N ALA A 623 -8.20 35.78 -3.53
CA ALA A 623 -9.44 36.06 -2.80
C ALA A 623 -9.53 35.25 -1.49
N CYS A 624 -9.08 33.98 -1.50
CA CYS A 624 -8.95 33.15 -0.31
C CYS A 624 -7.97 33.78 0.70
N VAL A 625 -6.77 34.13 0.24
CA VAL A 625 -5.72 34.75 1.07
C VAL A 625 -6.15 36.12 1.62
N GLU A 626 -6.89 36.93 0.85
CA GLU A 626 -7.44 38.21 1.30
C GLU A 626 -8.58 38.04 2.33
N THR A 627 -9.32 36.93 2.27
CA THR A 627 -10.40 36.62 3.22
C THR A 627 -9.85 36.03 4.52
N ALA A 628 -8.83 35.16 4.44
CA ALA A 628 -8.21 34.55 5.62
C ALA A 628 -7.37 35.54 6.45
N LYS A 629 -6.78 36.58 5.82
CA LYS A 629 -6.01 37.64 6.50
C LYS A 629 -6.82 38.56 7.42
N ASP A 630 -8.16 38.52 7.34
CA ASP A 630 -9.05 39.36 8.14
C ASP A 630 -10.29 38.55 8.54
N SER A 631 -10.20 37.89 9.70
CA SER A 631 -11.29 37.10 10.27
C SER A 631 -12.55 37.93 10.55
N SER A 632 -12.43 39.24 10.78
CA SER A 632 -13.57 40.14 10.98
C SER A 632 -14.33 40.39 9.67
N LYS A 633 -13.61 40.60 8.55
CA LYS A 633 -14.15 40.68 7.20
C LYS A 633 -14.75 39.34 6.74
N ASN A 634 -14.12 38.22 7.07
CA ASN A 634 -14.65 36.89 6.81
C ASN A 634 -16.02 36.69 7.50
N GLN A 635 -16.09 36.93 8.81
CA GLN A 635 -17.35 36.87 9.56
C GLN A 635 -18.40 37.87 9.02
N GLN A 636 -17.99 39.08 8.63
CA GLN A 636 -18.88 40.06 8.01
C GLN A 636 -19.48 39.58 6.68
N ILE A 637 -18.68 38.96 5.80
CA ILE A 637 -19.15 38.39 4.53
C ILE A 637 -20.18 37.28 4.80
N LEU A 638 -19.86 36.33 5.68
CA LEU A 638 -20.77 35.21 6.01
C LEU A 638 -22.09 35.70 6.64
N ALA A 639 -22.04 36.72 7.49
CA ALA A 639 -23.22 37.31 8.11
C ALA A 639 -24.07 38.17 7.14
N THR A 640 -23.43 38.84 6.17
CA THR A 640 -24.10 39.75 5.22
C THR A 640 -24.72 39.00 4.04
N GLU A 641 -23.95 38.15 3.36
CA GLU A 641 -24.39 37.44 2.15
C GLU A 641 -25.27 36.22 2.46
N ASN A 642 -25.15 35.68 3.68
CA ASN A 642 -26.01 34.63 4.21
C ASN A 642 -26.22 33.45 3.23
N TYR A 643 -25.15 32.72 2.95
CA TYR A 643 -25.19 31.59 2.03
C TYR A 643 -26.11 30.44 2.49
N LEU A 644 -26.31 30.26 3.80
CA LEU A 644 -26.97 29.08 4.36
C LEU A 644 -28.49 29.21 4.48
N LEU A 645 -29.04 30.36 4.91
CA LEU A 645 -30.50 30.49 5.11
C LEU A 645 -31.31 30.29 3.81
N PRO A 646 -30.90 30.75 2.62
CA PRO A 646 -31.61 30.44 1.37
C PRO A 646 -31.60 28.95 1.03
N ARG A 647 -30.51 28.23 1.36
CA ARG A 647 -30.40 26.77 1.19
C ARG A 647 -31.34 26.04 2.14
N VAL A 648 -31.42 26.48 3.40
CA VAL A 648 -32.32 25.98 4.46
C VAL A 648 -33.79 26.27 4.12
N ASN A 649 -34.14 27.50 3.75
CA ASN A 649 -35.51 27.89 3.36
C ASN A 649 -36.00 27.14 2.11
N LYS A 650 -35.10 26.79 1.18
CA LYS A 650 -35.46 25.92 0.05
C LYS A 650 -35.76 24.49 0.49
N LEU A 651 -35.06 23.95 1.49
CA LEU A 651 -35.37 22.65 2.09
C LEU A 651 -36.68 22.70 2.91
N ALA A 652 -36.90 23.80 3.67
CA ALA A 652 -38.13 24.08 4.40
C ALA A 652 -39.37 23.97 3.49
N ASN A 653 -39.33 24.70 2.36
CA ASN A 653 -40.39 24.70 1.35
C ASN A 653 -40.62 23.32 0.71
N TYR A 654 -39.58 22.49 0.53
CA TYR A 654 -39.76 21.13 0.01
C TYR A 654 -40.36 20.16 1.03
N LEU A 655 -40.01 20.29 2.31
CA LEU A 655 -40.49 19.40 3.38
C LEU A 655 -41.81 19.86 4.02
N GLY A 656 -42.26 21.09 3.76
CA GLY A 656 -43.48 21.65 4.37
C GLY A 656 -43.33 21.98 5.85
N SER A 657 -42.09 22.24 6.30
CA SER A 657 -41.74 22.59 7.68
C SER A 657 -40.93 23.88 7.72
N ASN A 658 -40.98 24.62 8.83
CA ASN A 658 -40.11 25.76 9.05
C ASN A 658 -38.91 25.34 9.91
N PHE A 659 -37.70 25.72 9.47
CA PHE A 659 -36.45 25.54 10.20
C PHE A 659 -35.94 26.88 10.75
N THR A 660 -35.00 26.80 11.69
CA THR A 660 -34.09 27.91 12.01
C THR A 660 -32.65 27.40 11.89
N TYR A 661 -31.63 28.25 12.12
CA TYR A 661 -30.25 27.78 12.17
C TYR A 661 -29.95 26.82 13.33
N VAL A 662 -30.67 26.96 14.44
CA VAL A 662 -30.36 26.30 15.73
C VAL A 662 -31.35 25.18 16.05
N PHE A 663 -32.60 25.31 15.63
CA PHE A 663 -33.67 24.34 15.89
C PHE A 663 -34.14 23.65 14.62
N GLY A 664 -34.35 22.34 14.74
CA GLY A 664 -35.01 21.51 13.75
C GLY A 664 -36.47 21.89 13.49
N GLY A 665 -37.07 21.26 12.48
CA GLY A 665 -38.42 21.52 12.02
C GLY A 665 -39.36 20.41 12.42
N GLU A 666 -40.28 20.72 13.35
CA GLU A 666 -41.40 19.82 13.62
C GLU A 666 -42.34 19.75 12.40
N VAL A 667 -42.88 18.56 12.15
CA VAL A 667 -43.92 18.35 11.13
C VAL A 667 -45.10 17.60 11.71
N SER A 668 -46.30 17.97 11.25
CA SER A 668 -47.55 17.28 11.59
C SER A 668 -47.72 15.95 10.84
N HIS A 669 -47.01 15.76 9.73
CA HIS A 669 -47.07 14.57 8.88
C HIS A 669 -45.68 14.25 8.31
N ARG A 670 -45.39 12.98 8.04
CA ARG A 670 -44.18 12.56 7.29
C ARG A 670 -44.22 13.12 5.86
N PRO A 671 -43.09 13.59 5.29
CA PRO A 671 -43.02 14.04 3.90
C PRO A 671 -43.55 12.99 2.92
N ASP A 672 -44.33 13.41 1.93
CA ASP A 672 -44.72 12.54 0.82
C ASP A 672 -43.52 12.24 -0.11
N LYS A 673 -43.67 11.23 -0.98
CA LYS A 673 -42.58 10.77 -1.87
C LYS A 673 -42.02 11.85 -2.80
N THR A 674 -42.82 12.85 -3.15
CA THR A 674 -42.46 14.03 -3.96
C THR A 674 -41.67 15.04 -3.13
N GLN A 675 -42.13 15.30 -1.89
CA GLN A 675 -41.41 16.15 -0.94
C GLN A 675 -40.03 15.56 -0.62
N LEU A 676 -39.97 14.26 -0.34
CA LEU A 676 -38.72 13.54 -0.09
C LEU A 676 -37.82 13.55 -1.34
N ALA A 677 -38.34 13.30 -2.54
CA ALA A 677 -37.57 13.37 -3.79
C ALA A 677 -36.89 14.74 -4.01
N ASN A 678 -37.64 15.83 -3.82
CA ASN A 678 -37.09 17.19 -3.93
C ASN A 678 -36.04 17.47 -2.83
N ALA A 679 -36.31 17.08 -1.59
CA ALA A 679 -35.41 17.27 -0.46
C ALA A 679 -34.09 16.48 -0.62
N LEU A 680 -34.16 15.23 -1.08
CA LEU A 680 -32.98 14.40 -1.36
C LEU A 680 -32.15 14.99 -2.51
N GLY A 681 -32.77 15.31 -3.64
CA GLY A 681 -32.05 15.86 -4.80
C GLY A 681 -31.45 17.25 -4.56
N HIS A 682 -32.11 18.10 -3.75
CA HIS A 682 -31.56 19.40 -3.33
C HIS A 682 -30.28 19.27 -2.47
N ARG A 683 -30.07 18.14 -1.79
CA ARG A 683 -28.77 17.78 -1.17
C ARG A 683 -27.81 17.16 -2.20
N HIS A 684 -28.26 16.12 -2.91
CA HIS A 684 -27.40 15.25 -3.72
C HIS A 684 -26.68 16.00 -4.87
N VAL A 685 -27.38 16.94 -5.51
CA VAL A 685 -26.85 17.72 -6.65
C VAL A 685 -25.81 18.78 -6.23
N ARG A 686 -25.40 18.80 -4.96
CA ARG A 686 -24.31 19.65 -4.44
C ARG A 686 -23.19 18.89 -3.74
N HIS A 687 -23.21 17.54 -3.75
CA HIS A 687 -22.14 16.70 -3.17
C HIS A 687 -21.92 15.42 -4.00
N ALA A 688 -20.89 15.44 -4.84
CA ALA A 688 -20.38 14.23 -5.52
C ALA A 688 -19.33 13.47 -4.70
N ASN A 689 -18.54 14.15 -3.87
CA ASN A 689 -17.49 13.56 -3.03
C ASN A 689 -17.94 13.50 -1.56
N GLY A 690 -18.57 12.39 -1.18
CA GLY A 690 -19.38 12.29 0.05
C GLY A 690 -19.10 11.12 0.99
N ARG A 691 -17.94 10.45 0.92
CA ARG A 691 -17.57 9.41 1.90
C ARG A 691 -17.40 10.01 3.32
N HIS A 692 -18.22 9.55 4.26
CA HIS A 692 -18.07 9.62 5.73
C HIS A 692 -17.67 10.95 6.42
N LYS A 693 -18.29 12.09 6.05
CA LYS A 693 -18.28 13.29 6.92
C LYS A 693 -19.31 13.20 8.07
N LEU A 694 -19.05 12.30 9.03
CA LEU A 694 -19.83 12.18 10.27
C LEU A 694 -18.98 12.00 11.53
N ALA A 695 -17.84 11.31 11.46
CA ALA A 695 -16.86 11.22 12.55
C ALA A 695 -16.46 12.62 13.08
N ALA A 696 -16.10 13.52 12.15
CA ALA A 696 -15.80 14.93 12.45
C ALA A 696 -16.97 15.72 13.08
N ALA A 697 -18.22 15.28 12.96
CA ALA A 697 -19.36 15.98 13.53
C ALA A 697 -19.53 15.73 15.04
N GLN A 698 -19.01 14.62 15.59
CA GLN A 698 -19.01 14.41 17.04
C GLN A 698 -18.07 15.43 17.73
N GLY A 699 -16.84 15.59 17.22
CA GLY A 699 -15.93 16.63 17.72
C GLY A 699 -16.48 18.04 17.55
N GLY A 700 -16.95 18.38 16.35
CA GLY A 700 -17.48 19.71 16.04
C GLY A 700 -18.72 20.12 16.83
N LEU A 701 -19.56 19.18 17.27
CA LEU A 701 -20.73 19.48 18.10
C LEU A 701 -20.43 19.54 19.60
N HIS A 702 -19.38 18.87 20.09
CA HIS A 702 -18.95 18.99 21.48
C HIS A 702 -18.31 20.35 21.80
N ASN A 703 -17.72 21.02 20.81
CA ASN A 703 -17.16 22.38 20.96
C ASN A 703 -18.14 23.52 20.58
N VAL A 704 -19.46 23.27 20.55
CA VAL A 704 -20.48 24.34 20.49
C VAL A 704 -20.68 24.99 21.87
N SER A 705 -19.57 25.44 22.46
CA SER A 705 -19.53 26.32 23.63
C SER A 705 -19.70 27.80 23.25
N GLY A 706 -19.68 28.13 21.95
CA GLY A 706 -19.90 29.48 21.43
C GLY A 706 -21.23 29.76 20.69
N PRO A 707 -22.42 29.67 21.32
CA PRO A 707 -23.65 30.24 20.75
C PRO A 707 -23.75 31.77 20.89
N GLU A 708 -23.05 32.38 21.87
CA GLU A 708 -23.36 33.74 22.34
C GLU A 708 -23.07 34.89 21.36
N HIS A 709 -22.22 34.69 20.34
CA HIS A 709 -21.81 35.77 19.42
C HIS A 709 -22.41 35.70 18.01
N CYS A 710 -23.11 34.62 17.64
CA CYS A 710 -23.74 34.48 16.30
C CYS A 710 -25.22 34.87 16.27
N ILE A 711 -25.79 35.34 17.37
CA ILE A 711 -27.24 35.51 17.56
C ILE A 711 -27.60 37.00 17.67
N HIS A 712 -27.74 37.65 16.51
CA HIS A 712 -28.20 39.05 16.42
C HIS A 712 -29.74 39.19 16.49
N GLU A 713 -30.49 38.09 16.49
CA GLU A 713 -31.93 38.03 16.76
C GLU A 713 -32.17 37.30 18.09
N ASN A 714 -32.94 37.89 19.03
CA ASN A 714 -33.11 37.44 20.44
C ASN A 714 -33.72 36.01 20.63
N LEU A 715 -33.03 34.97 20.19
CA LEU A 715 -33.42 33.57 20.30
C LEU A 715 -32.83 32.97 21.59
N ARG A 716 -33.68 32.83 22.61
CA ARG A 716 -33.35 32.00 23.78
C ARG A 716 -33.23 30.55 23.34
N ILE A 717 -32.02 30.00 23.39
CA ILE A 717 -31.79 28.58 23.16
C ILE A 717 -32.36 27.79 24.35
N ASP A 718 -33.35 26.93 24.11
CA ASP A 718 -33.68 25.87 25.06
C ASP A 718 -32.66 24.75 24.87
N GLU A 719 -31.62 24.77 25.72
CA GLU A 719 -30.59 23.74 25.73
C GLU A 719 -31.16 22.32 25.94
N THR A 720 -32.28 22.18 26.66
CA THR A 720 -32.90 20.89 26.94
C THR A 720 -33.49 20.33 25.65
N LYS A 721 -34.30 21.15 24.96
CA LYS A 721 -34.85 20.78 23.66
C LYS A 721 -33.74 20.51 22.64
N LEU A 722 -32.72 21.35 22.57
CA LEU A 722 -31.60 21.15 21.63
C LEU A 722 -30.85 19.83 21.89
N LYS A 723 -30.61 19.47 23.16
CA LYS A 723 -29.98 18.19 23.54
C LYS A 723 -30.87 16.99 23.24
N ASP A 724 -32.19 17.13 23.33
CA ASP A 724 -33.15 16.08 22.97
C ASP A 724 -33.33 15.93 21.45
N ASP A 725 -33.36 17.03 20.69
CA ASP A 725 -33.35 17.04 19.22
C ASP A 725 -32.07 16.38 18.67
N ILE A 726 -30.89 16.72 19.21
CA ILE A 726 -29.60 16.10 18.86
C ILE A 726 -29.59 14.60 19.21
N ARG A 727 -30.20 14.19 20.33
CA ARG A 727 -30.33 12.76 20.65
C ARG A 727 -31.23 12.05 19.64
N GLY A 728 -32.39 12.63 19.32
CA GLY A 728 -33.32 12.09 18.32
C GLY A 728 -32.72 11.99 16.92
N LEU A 729 -31.82 12.90 16.56
CA LEU A 729 -31.02 12.86 15.34
C LEU A 729 -30.05 11.67 15.30
N ILE A 730 -29.30 11.45 16.39
CA ILE A 730 -28.35 10.33 16.51
C ILE A 730 -29.09 8.99 16.51
N GLU A 731 -30.19 8.87 17.25
CA GLU A 731 -31.07 7.69 17.23
C GLU A 731 -31.61 7.38 15.83
N PHE A 732 -31.87 8.41 15.00
CA PHE A 732 -32.39 8.24 13.64
C PHE A 732 -31.31 7.83 12.63
N GLU A 733 -30.10 8.38 12.73
CA GLU A 733 -28.94 7.90 11.95
C GLU A 733 -28.58 6.46 12.34
N GLN A 734 -28.59 6.13 13.64
CA GLN A 734 -28.40 4.75 14.12
C GLN A 734 -29.48 3.80 13.59
N MET A 735 -30.75 4.24 13.58
CA MET A 735 -31.85 3.49 13.00
C MET A 735 -31.67 3.26 11.49
N ILE A 736 -31.19 4.27 10.74
CA ILE A 736 -30.86 4.12 9.31
C ILE A 736 -29.71 3.13 9.12
N ALA A 737 -28.59 3.31 9.83
CA ALA A 737 -27.40 2.48 9.70
C ALA A 737 -27.69 1.01 10.05
N LEU A 738 -28.24 0.75 11.24
CA LEU A 738 -28.48 -0.61 11.73
C LEU A 738 -29.65 -1.34 11.02
N SER A 739 -30.48 -0.63 10.25
CA SER A 739 -31.68 -1.22 9.63
C SER A 739 -31.67 -1.25 8.11
N TYR A 740 -30.96 -0.34 7.41
CA TYR A 740 -30.95 -0.27 5.94
C TYR A 740 -29.55 -0.02 5.36
N SER A 741 -28.51 -0.03 6.18
CA SER A 741 -27.14 -0.22 5.69
C SER A 741 -26.74 -1.67 5.92
N THR A 742 -26.25 -2.29 4.87
CA THR A 742 -25.37 -3.45 4.92
C THR A 742 -24.02 -3.00 5.48
N ASP A 743 -23.37 -3.80 6.32
CA ASP A 743 -22.03 -3.55 6.87
C ASP A 743 -20.96 -3.55 5.77
N ASP A 744 -19.74 -3.06 6.01
CA ASP A 744 -18.82 -2.92 4.89
C ASP A 744 -18.47 -4.29 4.29
N ASP A 745 -18.26 -5.38 5.07
CA ASP A 745 -18.04 -6.79 4.60
C ASP A 745 -19.22 -7.44 3.87
N THR A 746 -20.31 -6.70 3.71
CA THR A 746 -21.54 -7.25 3.16
C THR A 746 -22.17 -6.28 2.11
N ARG A 747 -22.12 -4.97 2.32
CA ARG A 747 -22.11 -3.99 1.20
C ARG A 747 -20.95 -4.27 0.28
N ARG A 748 -19.98 -5.02 0.78
CA ARG A 748 -18.84 -5.49 0.08
C ARG A 748 -19.11 -6.21 -1.23
N THR A 749 -20.28 -6.45 -1.96
CA THR A 749 -20.54 -6.99 -3.40
C THR A 749 -21.22 -6.19 -4.59
N TYR A 750 -20.60 -6.07 -5.80
CA TYR A 750 -21.02 -5.28 -7.00
C TYR A 750 -21.90 -6.02 -8.04
N SER A 751 -22.10 -7.34 -7.99
CA SER A 751 -23.16 -7.96 -8.82
C SER A 751 -24.52 -7.71 -8.19
N ARG A 752 -24.59 -7.92 -6.88
CA ARG A 752 -25.68 -7.48 -6.02
C ARG A 752 -25.84 -5.97 -6.01
N SER A 753 -24.79 -5.18 -6.22
CA SER A 753 -24.90 -3.74 -6.48
C SER A 753 -24.97 -3.34 -7.97
N TRP A 754 -25.12 -4.31 -8.89
CA TRP A 754 -25.41 -4.07 -10.30
C TRP A 754 -26.75 -4.67 -10.71
N ASN A 755 -27.81 -3.97 -10.33
CA ASN A 755 -29.15 -4.22 -10.81
C ASN A 755 -29.53 -3.07 -11.78
N PRO A 756 -29.23 -3.20 -13.09
CA PRO A 756 -29.54 -2.16 -14.06
C PRO A 756 -31.04 -2.15 -14.34
N VAL A 757 -31.71 -1.07 -13.92
CA VAL A 757 -33.17 -0.90 -14.04
C VAL A 757 -33.50 0.45 -14.65
N ASP A 758 -34.61 0.55 -15.36
CA ASP A 758 -35.07 1.82 -15.92
C ASP A 758 -35.82 2.68 -14.88
N ILE A 759 -36.09 3.93 -15.24
CA ILE A 759 -36.72 4.93 -14.35
C ILE A 759 -38.21 4.64 -14.10
N GLU A 760 -38.86 3.80 -14.91
CA GLU A 760 -40.23 3.34 -14.64
C GLU A 760 -40.22 2.21 -13.60
N TRP A 761 -39.29 1.26 -13.70
CA TRP A 761 -39.10 0.18 -12.72
C TRP A 761 -38.72 0.70 -11.32
N LEU A 762 -37.94 1.79 -11.23
CA LEU A 762 -37.64 2.44 -9.94
C LEU A 762 -38.90 2.86 -9.15
N ALA A 763 -40.08 2.96 -9.78
CA ALA A 763 -41.33 3.26 -9.09
C ALA A 763 -41.76 2.17 -8.08
N GLU A 764 -41.25 0.94 -8.18
CA GLU A 764 -41.44 -0.11 -7.17
C GLU A 764 -40.88 0.33 -5.79
N TYR A 765 -39.80 1.11 -5.78
CA TYR A 765 -39.27 1.76 -4.56
C TYR A 765 -40.08 3.01 -4.18
N SER A 766 -41.38 2.81 -3.94
CA SER A 766 -42.42 3.84 -3.94
C SER A 766 -42.33 4.94 -2.86
N PHE A 767 -41.39 4.83 -1.91
CA PHE A 767 -41.15 5.86 -0.87
C PHE A 767 -40.54 7.16 -1.42
N VAL A 768 -39.94 7.15 -2.62
CA VAL A 768 -39.40 8.32 -3.32
C VAL A 768 -40.03 8.43 -4.71
N ASP A 769 -40.34 9.65 -5.15
CA ASP A 769 -40.67 9.89 -6.56
C ASP A 769 -39.39 10.06 -7.38
N TRP A 770 -38.87 8.95 -7.91
CA TRP A 770 -37.62 8.92 -8.65
C TRP A 770 -37.65 9.76 -9.93
N LYS A 771 -38.83 9.96 -10.55
CA LYS A 771 -39.01 10.83 -11.73
C LYS A 771 -38.94 12.32 -11.36
N VAL A 772 -39.19 12.70 -10.10
CA VAL A 772 -38.95 14.04 -9.56
C VAL A 772 -37.52 14.21 -9.03
N TYR A 773 -36.93 13.14 -8.49
CA TYR A 773 -35.52 13.12 -8.05
C TYR A 773 -34.54 13.30 -9.22
N MET A 774 -34.68 12.51 -10.29
CA MET A 774 -33.77 12.59 -11.45
C MET A 774 -33.83 13.94 -12.18
N LYS A 775 -34.94 14.69 -12.06
CA LYS A 775 -35.04 16.06 -12.60
C LYS A 775 -34.21 17.10 -11.86
N GLN A 776 -33.65 16.78 -10.69
CA GLN A 776 -32.83 17.75 -9.95
C GLN A 776 -31.40 17.86 -10.51
N VAL A 777 -30.92 16.89 -11.29
CA VAL A 777 -29.52 16.85 -11.79
C VAL A 777 -29.14 18.10 -12.59
N PRO A 778 -27.84 18.45 -12.73
CA PRO A 778 -27.42 19.61 -13.50
C PRO A 778 -27.90 19.52 -14.96
N ASN A 779 -28.23 20.67 -15.56
CA ASN A 779 -28.87 20.78 -16.88
C ASN A 779 -28.17 19.95 -17.98
N VAL A 780 -26.84 19.78 -17.91
CA VAL A 780 -26.04 18.98 -18.86
C VAL A 780 -26.49 17.52 -18.97
N ALA A 781 -27.04 16.93 -17.90
CA ALA A 781 -27.50 15.54 -17.87
C ALA A 781 -29.03 15.38 -17.93
N GLN A 782 -29.81 16.47 -17.79
CA GLN A 782 -31.27 16.39 -17.66
C GLN A 782 -31.97 15.74 -18.86
N GLU A 783 -31.44 15.88 -20.07
CA GLU A 783 -32.00 15.21 -21.26
C GLU A 783 -31.76 13.70 -21.21
N VAL A 784 -30.54 13.28 -20.90
CA VAL A 784 -30.13 11.87 -20.84
C VAL A 784 -30.87 11.11 -19.73
N VAL A 785 -30.93 11.66 -18.51
CA VAL A 785 -31.63 11.02 -17.37
C VAL A 785 -33.16 11.08 -17.45
N GLN A 786 -33.72 11.50 -18.59
CA GLN A 786 -35.16 11.43 -18.89
C GLN A 786 -35.47 10.57 -20.12
N MET A 787 -34.46 9.94 -20.75
CA MET A 787 -34.67 8.98 -21.82
C MET A 787 -35.23 7.65 -21.29
N PRO A 788 -36.25 7.03 -21.91
CA PRO A 788 -36.77 5.72 -21.50
C PRO A 788 -35.74 4.58 -21.54
N THR A 789 -34.63 4.76 -22.27
CA THR A 789 -33.51 3.82 -22.36
C THR A 789 -32.39 4.08 -21.34
N PHE A 790 -32.56 5.05 -20.43
CA PHE A 790 -31.58 5.35 -19.40
C PHE A 790 -31.69 4.36 -18.24
N MET A 791 -30.64 3.56 -18.05
CA MET A 791 -30.56 2.54 -17.00
C MET A 791 -29.80 3.09 -15.79
N VAL A 792 -30.36 2.87 -14.60
CA VAL A 792 -29.76 3.18 -13.30
C VAL A 792 -29.33 1.88 -12.65
N SER A 793 -28.09 1.81 -12.14
CA SER A 793 -27.68 0.67 -11.31
C SER A 793 -28.16 0.87 -9.88
N VAL A 794 -29.03 -0.03 -9.40
CA VAL A 794 -29.43 -0.05 -7.99
C VAL A 794 -28.43 -0.87 -7.20
N SER A 795 -27.75 -0.22 -6.26
CA SER A 795 -26.67 -0.83 -5.48
C SER A 795 -27.15 -1.71 -4.32
N GLU A 796 -28.32 -1.43 -3.76
CA GLU A 796 -28.81 -2.03 -2.51
C GLU A 796 -30.31 -2.38 -2.63
N PRO A 797 -30.69 -3.31 -3.55
CA PRO A 797 -32.09 -3.48 -3.95
C PRO A 797 -32.99 -3.89 -2.79
N GLU A 798 -32.54 -4.83 -1.95
CA GLU A 798 -33.26 -5.33 -0.78
C GLU A 798 -33.46 -4.26 0.29
N GLN A 799 -32.48 -3.34 0.45
CA GLN A 799 -32.56 -2.27 1.42
C GLN A 799 -33.50 -1.14 0.96
N LEU A 800 -33.54 -0.83 -0.34
CA LEU A 800 -34.56 0.07 -0.90
C LEU A 800 -35.96 -0.55 -0.84
N GLU A 801 -36.08 -1.85 -1.04
CA GLU A 801 -37.32 -2.62 -0.79
C GLU A 801 -37.76 -2.51 0.68
N LYS A 802 -36.81 -2.68 1.60
CA LYS A 802 -37.06 -2.57 3.04
C LYS A 802 -37.44 -1.14 3.44
N MET A 803 -36.72 -0.12 2.95
CA MET A 803 -37.13 1.29 3.10
C MET A 803 -38.54 1.52 2.56
N THR A 804 -38.91 0.90 1.43
CA THR A 804 -40.25 1.05 0.84
C THR A 804 -41.35 0.52 1.76
N ARG A 805 -41.12 -0.63 2.41
CA ARG A 805 -42.03 -1.19 3.42
C ARG A 805 -42.06 -0.34 4.70
N ASP A 806 -40.89 0.01 5.20
CA ASP A 806 -40.71 0.52 6.56
C ASP A 806 -40.84 2.06 6.65
N TYR A 807 -40.75 2.80 5.54
CA TYR A 807 -40.96 4.27 5.49
C TYR A 807 -42.32 4.67 6.07
N GLY A 808 -43.33 3.78 6.01
CA GLY A 808 -44.62 3.94 6.67
C GLY A 808 -44.53 4.14 8.20
N THR A 809 -43.44 3.70 8.83
CA THR A 809 -43.23 3.66 10.29
C THR A 809 -42.30 4.75 10.85
N TRP A 810 -41.44 5.36 10.02
CA TRP A 810 -40.36 6.27 10.47
C TRP A 810 -40.89 7.51 11.20
N ASP A 811 -40.19 7.97 12.24
CA ASP A 811 -40.56 9.23 12.90
C ASP A 811 -40.37 10.43 11.96
N GLN A 812 -41.43 11.21 11.81
CA GLN A 812 -41.52 12.32 10.86
C GLN A 812 -40.65 13.52 11.24
N THR A 813 -40.56 13.85 12.54
CA THR A 813 -39.76 14.98 13.02
C THR A 813 -38.27 14.62 13.00
N LYS A 814 -37.90 13.41 13.42
CA LYS A 814 -36.51 12.92 13.34
C LYS A 814 -36.02 12.86 11.90
N LEU A 815 -36.83 12.36 10.96
CA LEU A 815 -36.52 12.38 9.52
C LEU A 815 -36.29 13.80 9.00
N VAL A 816 -37.19 14.74 9.31
CA VAL A 816 -37.11 16.13 8.83
C VAL A 816 -35.91 16.87 9.43
N ASN A 817 -35.64 16.70 10.73
CA ASN A 817 -34.44 17.21 11.39
C ASN A 817 -33.17 16.61 10.79
N TYR A 818 -33.16 15.31 10.48
CA TYR A 818 -32.02 14.63 9.86
C TYR A 818 -31.70 15.16 8.46
N LEU A 819 -32.73 15.39 7.64
CA LEU A 819 -32.56 16.01 6.32
C LEU A 819 -31.94 17.41 6.44
N PHE A 820 -32.38 18.20 7.43
CA PHE A 820 -31.84 19.52 7.75
C PHE A 820 -30.39 19.49 8.26
N MET A 821 -30.05 18.69 9.27
CA MET A 821 -28.68 18.67 9.83
C MET A 821 -27.65 18.20 8.82
N ARG A 822 -27.98 17.24 7.95
CA ARG A 822 -27.12 16.86 6.82
C ARG A 822 -26.93 18.00 5.81
N LEU A 823 -27.95 18.85 5.58
CA LEU A 823 -27.77 20.06 4.76
C LEU A 823 -26.81 21.06 5.42
N VAL A 824 -26.93 21.28 6.73
CA VAL A 824 -26.03 22.17 7.48
C VAL A 824 -24.58 21.65 7.45
N LEU A 825 -24.35 20.38 7.81
CA LEU A 825 -23.01 19.76 7.80
C LEU A 825 -22.37 19.75 6.39
N SER A 826 -23.16 19.53 5.34
CA SER A 826 -22.69 19.59 3.95
C SER A 826 -22.40 21.01 3.43
N ASN A 827 -22.70 22.04 4.23
CA ASN A 827 -22.45 23.45 3.96
C ASN A 827 -21.74 24.15 5.14
N ALA A 828 -21.03 23.39 5.99
CA ALA A 828 -20.41 23.90 7.22
C ALA A 828 -19.39 25.03 6.98
N GLN A 829 -18.76 25.09 5.80
CA GLN A 829 -17.79 26.13 5.44
C GLN A 829 -18.37 27.56 5.36
N TYR A 830 -19.71 27.71 5.38
CA TYR A 830 -20.38 29.01 5.43
C TYR A 830 -20.90 29.37 6.85
N LEU A 831 -20.51 28.65 7.90
CA LEU A 831 -20.88 28.94 9.29
C LEU A 831 -19.83 29.86 9.95
N PRO A 832 -20.22 30.99 10.60
CA PRO A 832 -19.26 31.87 11.27
C PRO A 832 -18.46 31.20 12.41
N SER A 833 -19.01 30.19 13.08
CA SER A 833 -18.27 29.39 14.08
C SER A 833 -17.28 28.39 13.46
N TYR A 834 -17.44 28.05 12.17
CA TYR A 834 -16.43 27.35 11.39
C TYR A 834 -15.35 28.32 10.88
N ALA A 835 -15.69 29.62 10.75
CA ALA A 835 -14.72 30.67 10.45
C ALA A 835 -13.76 30.97 11.62
N SER A 836 -14.17 30.77 12.89
CA SER A 836 -13.23 30.72 14.03
C SER A 836 -12.35 29.46 14.05
N GLY A 837 -12.67 28.43 13.24
CA GLY A 837 -11.74 27.31 12.98
C GLY A 837 -10.52 27.72 12.14
N PHE A 838 -10.47 28.93 11.60
CA PHE A 838 -9.27 29.49 10.95
C PHE A 838 -8.25 29.99 11.99
N ASP A 839 -8.65 30.21 13.26
CA ASP A 839 -7.71 30.52 14.35
C ASP A 839 -6.88 29.28 14.77
N GLU A 840 -7.25 28.07 14.31
CA GLU A 840 -6.48 26.81 14.45
C GLU A 840 -5.57 26.54 13.22
N MET A 841 -5.31 27.53 12.37
CA MET A 841 -4.28 27.41 11.32
C MET A 841 -2.86 27.30 11.93
N PRO A 842 -1.94 26.54 11.31
CA PRO A 842 -0.55 26.53 11.72
C PRO A 842 0.09 27.89 11.41
N SER A 843 0.47 28.62 12.47
CA SER A 843 1.28 29.85 12.41
C SER A 843 0.59 31.09 11.79
N ASN A 844 1.10 32.27 12.17
CA ASN A 844 0.50 33.59 11.93
C ASN A 844 1.04 34.28 10.66
N THR A 845 1.48 33.54 9.63
CA THR A 845 2.12 34.15 8.45
C THR A 845 1.25 34.18 7.19
N VAL A 846 1.66 35.06 6.28
CA VAL A 846 1.09 35.15 4.92
C VAL A 846 1.39 33.90 4.11
N GLU A 847 2.49 33.21 4.39
CA GLU A 847 2.97 32.04 3.66
C GLU A 847 2.12 30.81 4.04
N ASP A 848 1.91 30.55 5.33
CA ASP A 848 0.99 29.52 5.84
C ASP A 848 -0.42 29.64 5.23
N THR A 849 -0.92 30.89 5.15
CA THR A 849 -2.20 31.23 4.53
C THR A 849 -2.22 30.90 3.03
N GLN A 850 -1.11 31.16 2.32
CA GLN A 850 -0.99 30.87 0.88
C GLN A 850 -0.98 29.36 0.61
N LEU A 851 -0.30 28.55 1.43
CA LEU A 851 -0.28 27.09 1.30
C LEU A 851 -1.71 26.51 1.37
N HIS A 852 -2.49 26.89 2.40
CA HIS A 852 -3.86 26.43 2.55
C HIS A 852 -4.76 26.80 1.36
N CYS A 853 -4.69 28.06 0.92
CA CYS A 853 -5.47 28.54 -0.22
C CYS A 853 -5.05 27.89 -1.55
N VAL A 854 -3.78 27.53 -1.71
CA VAL A 854 -3.28 26.74 -2.84
C VAL A 854 -3.85 25.31 -2.81
N GLY A 855 -3.79 24.60 -1.69
CA GLY A 855 -4.32 23.24 -1.58
C GLY A 855 -5.84 23.17 -1.83
N LEU A 856 -6.60 24.19 -1.40
CA LEU A 856 -8.01 24.34 -1.74
C LEU A 856 -8.25 24.61 -3.24
N ALA A 857 -7.44 25.46 -3.85
CA ALA A 857 -7.51 25.74 -5.28
C ALA A 857 -7.10 24.53 -6.13
N ASN A 858 -6.14 23.72 -5.66
CA ASN A 858 -5.75 22.46 -6.27
C ASN A 858 -6.96 21.52 -6.34
N GLN A 859 -7.66 21.32 -5.21
CA GLN A 859 -8.88 20.51 -5.16
C GLN A 859 -10.01 20.99 -6.09
N LEU A 860 -10.21 22.31 -6.22
CA LEU A 860 -11.34 22.90 -6.95
C LEU A 860 -11.05 23.26 -8.41
N MET A 861 -9.78 23.45 -8.79
CA MET A 861 -9.31 23.68 -10.16
C MET A 861 -8.15 22.74 -10.55
N PRO A 862 -8.39 21.41 -10.59
CA PRO A 862 -7.38 20.37 -10.76
C PRO A 862 -6.30 20.64 -11.81
N TYR A 863 -6.73 21.01 -13.01
CA TYR A 863 -5.86 21.11 -14.18
C TYR A 863 -5.21 22.49 -14.32
N ALA A 864 -5.86 23.55 -13.82
CA ALA A 864 -5.26 24.88 -13.81
C ALA A 864 -4.15 24.99 -12.75
N ILE A 865 -4.35 24.43 -11.55
CA ILE A 865 -3.35 24.47 -10.49
C ILE A 865 -2.29 23.38 -10.69
N GLY A 866 -2.68 22.18 -11.16
CA GLY A 866 -1.73 21.16 -11.62
C GLY A 866 -0.77 21.69 -12.68
N ARG A 867 -1.23 22.52 -13.63
CA ARG A 867 -0.38 23.20 -14.61
C ARG A 867 0.70 24.10 -13.99
N VAL A 868 0.41 24.76 -12.86
CA VAL A 868 1.38 25.59 -12.12
C VAL A 868 2.47 24.72 -11.48
N TYR A 869 2.07 23.61 -10.84
CA TYR A 869 2.99 22.60 -10.30
C TYR A 869 3.94 22.04 -11.37
N ILE A 870 3.40 21.67 -12.53
CA ILE A 870 4.16 21.10 -13.64
C ILE A 870 5.17 22.08 -14.22
N ASP A 871 4.83 23.37 -14.34
CA ASP A 871 5.77 24.39 -14.79
C ASP A 871 6.79 24.81 -13.70
N TYR A 872 6.68 24.29 -12.47
CA TYR A 872 7.70 24.38 -11.43
C TYR A 872 8.66 23.18 -11.44
N GLU A 873 8.14 21.94 -11.31
CA GLU A 873 8.97 20.72 -11.23
C GLU A 873 9.61 20.38 -12.58
N TYR A 874 8.82 20.52 -13.64
CA TYR A 874 9.14 20.12 -15.01
C TYR A 874 9.12 21.35 -15.93
N PRO A 875 9.94 22.39 -15.69
CA PRO A 875 9.82 23.68 -16.37
C PRO A 875 10.01 23.61 -17.89
N ASP A 876 10.91 22.75 -18.36
CA ASP A 876 11.26 22.60 -19.78
C ASP A 876 10.75 21.28 -20.38
N ASN A 877 10.72 21.21 -21.71
CA ASN A 877 10.23 20.02 -22.41
C ASN A 877 11.09 18.78 -22.16
N ASN A 878 12.40 18.90 -21.90
CA ASN A 878 13.24 17.72 -21.62
C ASN A 878 12.94 17.18 -20.22
N LYS A 879 12.73 18.04 -19.21
CA LYS A 879 12.26 17.62 -17.87
C LYS A 879 10.87 17.04 -17.89
N LYS A 880 9.94 17.68 -18.63
CA LYS A 880 8.63 17.11 -18.93
C LYS A 880 8.79 15.76 -19.57
N GLN A 881 9.67 15.61 -20.56
CA GLN A 881 10.10 14.37 -21.20
C GLN A 881 10.95 13.44 -20.32
N LEU A 882 11.46 13.83 -19.15
CA LEU A 882 12.26 12.99 -18.24
C LEU A 882 11.39 12.32 -17.19
N ILE A 883 10.49 13.10 -16.57
CA ILE A 883 9.32 12.56 -15.87
C ILE A 883 8.31 11.98 -16.86
N ARG A 884 8.47 12.34 -18.14
CA ARG A 884 7.92 11.64 -19.30
C ARG A 884 8.90 10.60 -19.93
N LYS A 885 9.96 10.18 -19.20
CA LYS A 885 10.85 9.01 -19.49
C LYS A 885 11.02 7.84 -18.44
N THR A 886 11.18 7.91 -17.08
CA THR A 886 11.08 6.65 -16.21
C THR A 886 9.83 6.07 -15.45
N THR A 887 8.79 6.75 -14.97
CA THR A 887 7.48 6.07 -14.67
C THR A 887 7.06 5.01 -15.72
N GLY A 888 7.35 5.26 -16.99
CA GLY A 888 6.91 4.45 -18.12
C GLY A 888 7.91 3.36 -18.53
N ASN A 889 8.94 2.64 -19.00
CA ASN A 889 8.83 1.19 -18.83
C ASN A 889 7.87 0.83 -17.75
N MET A 890 8.15 1.43 -16.60
CA MET A 890 7.91 0.93 -15.28
C MET A 890 6.44 0.50 -15.06
N MET A 891 5.50 0.88 -15.95
CA MET A 891 4.12 0.39 -16.02
C MET A 891 3.90 -0.90 -16.86
N GLN A 892 4.15 -1.03 -18.18
CA GLN A 892 4.50 -2.28 -18.93
C GLN A 892 5.79 -2.95 -18.37
N ASN A 893 5.86 -3.05 -17.04
CA ASN A 893 7.01 -3.27 -16.19
C ASN A 893 6.32 -3.21 -14.76
N ILE A 894 5.96 -3.13 -13.46
CA ILE A 894 4.72 -3.72 -12.88
C ILE A 894 3.59 -4.14 -13.84
N ILE A 895 3.92 -4.72 -14.98
CA ILE A 895 2.97 -5.50 -15.75
C ILE A 895 3.70 -6.76 -16.17
N HIS A 896 4.81 -6.73 -16.88
CA HIS A 896 5.73 -7.84 -17.17
C HIS A 896 6.36 -8.69 -15.99
N SER A 897 5.78 -8.86 -14.80
CA SER A 897 6.18 -9.79 -13.68
C SER A 897 5.13 -9.73 -12.59
N PHE A 898 4.24 -8.74 -12.61
CA PHE A 898 2.86 -9.07 -12.31
C PHE A 898 2.34 -10.16 -13.27
N GLN A 899 2.47 -9.99 -14.57
CA GLN A 899 2.06 -10.93 -15.61
C GLN A 899 2.79 -12.25 -15.41
N GLY A 900 4.11 -12.19 -15.28
CA GLY A 900 4.90 -13.33 -14.87
C GLY A 900 4.31 -13.97 -13.62
N MET A 901 3.92 -13.18 -12.60
CA MET A 901 3.38 -13.60 -11.28
C MET A 901 2.32 -14.67 -11.38
N LEU A 902 1.75 -14.91 -12.57
CA LEU A 902 0.58 -15.71 -12.91
C LEU A 902 0.86 -16.83 -13.91
N ASP A 903 1.98 -16.81 -14.66
CA ASP A 903 2.42 -18.01 -15.41
C ASP A 903 2.58 -19.20 -14.46
N SER A 904 2.73 -18.87 -13.18
CA SER A 904 3.26 -19.66 -12.12
C SER A 904 2.22 -20.25 -11.18
N LEU A 905 1.28 -19.44 -10.72
CA LEU A 905 0.30 -19.77 -9.68
C LEU A 905 -0.56 -20.96 -10.09
N ASP A 906 -0.24 -22.18 -9.69
CA ASP A 906 -0.98 -23.35 -10.22
C ASP A 906 -2.44 -23.40 -9.88
N TRP A 907 -2.84 -22.59 -8.91
CA TRP A 907 -4.23 -22.31 -8.69
C TRP A 907 -4.85 -21.95 -10.03
N MET A 908 -4.32 -20.93 -10.66
CA MET A 908 -4.64 -20.57 -12.03
C MET A 908 -4.42 -21.77 -12.96
N THR A 909 -5.51 -22.34 -13.47
CA THR A 909 -5.41 -23.31 -14.57
C THR A 909 -4.85 -22.63 -15.81
N GLN A 910 -4.37 -23.37 -16.81
CA GLN A 910 -3.91 -22.77 -18.06
C GLN A 910 -5.00 -22.07 -18.90
N LYS A 911 -6.30 -22.27 -18.60
CA LYS A 911 -7.37 -21.39 -19.13
C LYS A 911 -7.33 -20.04 -18.44
N THR A 912 -7.13 -20.06 -17.12
CA THR A 912 -7.06 -18.94 -16.20
C THR A 912 -5.78 -18.14 -16.29
N LYS A 913 -4.59 -18.74 -16.10
CA LYS A 913 -3.27 -18.11 -16.36
C LYS A 913 -3.33 -17.39 -17.68
N ARG A 914 -3.70 -18.10 -18.76
CA ARG A 914 -3.90 -17.45 -20.05
C ARG A 914 -4.93 -16.35 -19.97
N LYS A 915 -6.13 -16.56 -19.43
CA LYS A 915 -7.09 -15.49 -19.17
C LYS A 915 -6.59 -14.44 -18.14
N ALA A 916 -5.30 -14.26 -17.85
CA ALA A 916 -4.78 -13.31 -16.87
C ALA A 916 -3.62 -12.41 -17.37
N LEU A 917 -3.36 -12.27 -18.70
CA LEU A 917 -2.13 -11.64 -19.28
C LEU A 917 -1.94 -10.70 -20.61
N GLU A 918 -2.66 -10.06 -21.60
CA GLU A 918 -3.95 -9.45 -22.20
C GLU A 918 -4.54 -8.10 -21.73
N LYS A 919 -5.58 -7.97 -20.90
CA LYS A 919 -6.09 -6.74 -20.22
C LYS A 919 -5.05 -5.75 -19.72
N THR A 920 -3.77 -6.12 -19.66
CA THR A 920 -2.62 -5.36 -19.18
C THR A 920 -1.65 -4.99 -20.29
N LEU A 921 -1.57 -5.83 -21.32
CA LEU A 921 -1.31 -5.36 -22.68
C LEU A 921 -2.40 -4.33 -23.09
N ASP A 922 -3.63 -4.50 -22.60
CA ASP A 922 -4.83 -3.66 -22.71
C ASP A 922 -5.01 -2.72 -21.50
N ILE A 923 -4.05 -2.67 -20.55
CA ILE A 923 -4.07 -1.63 -19.53
C ILE A 923 -3.72 -0.41 -20.33
N VAL A 924 -4.70 0.48 -20.45
CA VAL A 924 -4.46 1.73 -21.13
C VAL A 924 -3.64 2.55 -20.16
N GLN A 925 -2.35 2.49 -20.39
CA GLN A 925 -1.39 3.44 -19.94
C GLN A 925 -1.61 4.74 -20.81
N ASN A 926 -1.56 5.95 -20.22
CA ASN A 926 -1.54 7.36 -20.77
C ASN A 926 -0.82 8.27 -19.68
N ILE A 927 0.26 9.19 -19.70
CA ILE A 927 1.19 9.81 -18.57
C ILE A 927 1.13 11.29 -17.96
N ALA A 928 1.32 11.35 -16.62
CA ALA A 928 1.74 12.36 -15.60
C ALA A 928 0.85 13.57 -15.43
N PHE A 929 0.57 14.22 -16.53
CA PHE A 929 -0.31 15.37 -16.63
C PHE A 929 -0.88 15.35 -18.05
N PRO A 930 -2.15 15.73 -18.28
CA PRO A 930 -2.71 15.60 -19.61
C PRO A 930 -1.94 16.48 -20.59
N ASP A 931 -1.63 15.98 -21.79
CA ASP A 931 -1.03 16.78 -22.87
C ASP A 931 -1.82 18.06 -23.12
N TRP A 932 -3.15 17.98 -22.97
CA TRP A 932 -4.05 19.09 -23.21
C TRP A 932 -3.93 20.23 -22.19
N ILE A 933 -3.42 20.04 -20.97
CA ILE A 933 -3.27 21.15 -20.00
C ILE A 933 -2.02 22.01 -20.26
N MET A 934 -1.11 21.52 -21.10
CA MET A 934 0.00 22.29 -21.62
C MET A 934 -0.41 23.27 -22.72
N ASP A 935 -1.58 23.06 -23.33
CA ASP A 935 -2.17 23.95 -24.33
C ASP A 935 -3.16 24.92 -23.66
N ASN A 936 -2.78 26.20 -23.61
CA ASN A 936 -3.60 27.24 -22.98
C ASN A 936 -5.00 27.36 -23.59
N GLN A 937 -5.19 27.07 -24.89
CA GLN A 937 -6.51 27.14 -25.51
C GLN A 937 -7.39 25.99 -25.01
N LYS A 938 -6.86 24.76 -24.95
CA LYS A 938 -7.60 23.60 -24.43
C LYS A 938 -7.89 23.74 -22.93
N LEU A 939 -6.95 24.27 -22.15
CA LEU A 939 -7.12 24.54 -20.72
C LEU A 939 -8.17 25.64 -20.47
N ASP A 940 -8.16 26.72 -21.26
CA ASP A 940 -9.18 27.77 -21.20
C ASP A 940 -10.57 27.27 -21.66
N ASP A 941 -10.64 26.40 -22.67
CA ASP A 941 -11.87 25.76 -23.15
C ASP A 941 -12.47 24.78 -22.13
N TYR A 942 -11.63 24.16 -21.28
CA TYR A 942 -12.10 23.32 -20.16
C TYR A 942 -12.78 24.18 -19.09
N TYR A 943 -12.18 25.31 -18.72
CA TYR A 943 -12.69 26.24 -17.70
C TYR A 943 -13.52 27.42 -18.29
N LYS A 944 -14.08 27.26 -19.50
CA LYS A 944 -14.86 28.33 -20.15
C LYS A 944 -16.23 28.56 -19.51
N ASP A 945 -16.84 27.52 -18.94
CA ASP A 945 -18.21 27.53 -18.42
C ASP A 945 -18.29 28.08 -16.97
N ILE A 946 -17.20 28.66 -16.47
CA ILE A 946 -17.09 29.32 -15.15
C ILE A 946 -16.23 30.59 -15.27
N ASP A 947 -16.80 31.76 -14.98
CA ASP A 947 -16.09 33.05 -14.90
C ASP A 947 -16.28 33.68 -13.51
N PHE A 948 -15.28 34.46 -13.06
CA PHE A 948 -15.28 35.20 -11.79
C PHE A 948 -15.28 36.71 -12.05
N ASN A 949 -16.12 37.46 -11.34
CA ASN A 949 -16.05 38.91 -11.29
C ASN A 949 -15.35 39.37 -10.00
N VAL A 950 -14.01 39.42 -10.04
CA VAL A 950 -13.13 39.80 -8.92
C VAL A 950 -13.34 41.23 -8.35
N THR A 951 -14.30 42.00 -8.89
CA THR A 951 -14.69 43.33 -8.37
C THR A 951 -16.06 43.36 -7.67
N GLN A 952 -16.80 42.25 -7.70
CA GLN A 952 -18.17 42.13 -7.15
C GLN A 952 -18.41 40.82 -6.39
N GLU A 953 -17.61 39.79 -6.64
CA GLU A 953 -17.76 38.45 -6.08
C GLU A 953 -16.65 38.19 -5.07
N ASN A 954 -17.00 37.62 -3.92
CA ASN A 954 -16.06 37.25 -2.88
C ASN A 954 -15.66 35.76 -2.96
N TYR A 955 -14.73 35.35 -2.11
CA TYR A 955 -14.21 33.98 -2.03
C TYR A 955 -15.32 32.90 -1.98
N TYR A 956 -16.41 33.11 -1.24
CA TYR A 956 -17.49 32.14 -1.10
C TYR A 956 -18.42 32.07 -2.33
N ASP A 957 -18.51 33.13 -3.13
CA ASP A 957 -19.19 33.11 -4.44
C ASP A 957 -18.38 32.28 -5.44
N MET A 958 -17.07 32.51 -5.47
CA MET A 958 -16.12 31.79 -6.34
C MET A 958 -16.09 30.30 -5.97
N TRP A 959 -16.05 29.98 -4.67
CA TRP A 959 -16.21 28.61 -4.15
C TRP A 959 -17.54 27.99 -4.58
N THR A 960 -18.66 28.71 -4.41
CA THR A 960 -20.00 28.21 -4.79
C THR A 960 -20.06 27.88 -6.28
N LYS A 961 -19.48 28.72 -7.16
CA LYS A 961 -19.36 28.45 -8.59
C LYS A 961 -18.50 27.22 -8.88
N LEU A 962 -17.33 27.09 -8.25
CA LEU A 962 -16.41 25.97 -8.44
C LEU A 962 -17.04 24.62 -8.05
N ILE A 963 -17.81 24.55 -6.95
CA ILE A 963 -18.54 23.34 -6.58
C ILE A 963 -19.59 22.96 -7.63
N VAL A 964 -20.37 23.93 -8.12
CA VAL A 964 -21.40 23.68 -9.16
C VAL A 964 -20.77 23.25 -10.49
N PHE A 965 -19.64 23.86 -10.87
CA PHE A 965 -18.88 23.51 -12.08
C PHE A 965 -18.32 22.07 -12.02
N ASN A 966 -17.64 21.70 -10.93
CA ASN A 966 -17.08 20.35 -10.78
C ASN A 966 -18.15 19.25 -10.77
N ILE A 967 -19.33 19.52 -10.20
CA ILE A 967 -20.45 18.57 -10.24
C ILE A 967 -21.04 18.47 -11.67
N ALA A 968 -21.15 19.59 -12.39
CA ALA A 968 -21.55 19.55 -13.79
C ALA A 968 -20.57 18.77 -14.67
N LEU A 969 -19.26 18.79 -14.38
CA LEU A 969 -18.25 17.97 -15.07
C LEU A 969 -18.47 16.46 -14.86
N VAL A 970 -18.75 16.01 -13.63
CA VAL A 970 -19.07 14.59 -13.38
C VAL A 970 -20.32 14.17 -14.16
N TYR A 971 -21.40 14.95 -14.10
CA TYR A 971 -22.63 14.66 -14.84
C TYR A 971 -22.48 14.73 -16.37
N LYS A 972 -21.49 15.48 -16.89
CA LYS A 972 -21.17 15.55 -18.33
C LYS A 972 -20.68 14.21 -18.89
N GLN A 973 -20.10 13.33 -18.06
CA GLN A 973 -19.70 11.98 -18.50
C GLN A 973 -20.90 11.14 -18.98
N LEU A 974 -22.12 11.38 -18.48
CA LEU A 974 -23.35 10.73 -18.97
C LEU A 974 -23.72 11.14 -20.41
N THR A 975 -23.13 12.21 -20.94
CA THR A 975 -23.32 12.65 -22.35
C THR A 975 -22.20 12.20 -23.28
N ALA A 976 -21.17 11.52 -22.76
CA ALA A 976 -20.08 11.00 -23.56
C ALA A 976 -20.54 9.79 -24.41
N LYS A 977 -20.04 9.70 -25.64
CA LYS A 977 -20.33 8.57 -26.56
C LYS A 977 -19.74 7.25 -26.08
N GLU A 978 -18.61 7.31 -25.39
CA GLU A 978 -17.89 6.20 -24.80
C GLU A 978 -17.15 6.69 -23.54
N ALA A 979 -16.85 5.79 -22.60
CA ALA A 979 -16.09 6.15 -21.41
C ALA A 979 -14.66 6.49 -21.79
N ASP A 980 -14.21 7.71 -21.53
CA ASP A 980 -12.83 8.09 -21.81
C ASP A 980 -11.89 7.40 -20.81
N ARG A 981 -11.33 6.26 -21.22
CA ARG A 981 -10.30 5.58 -20.42
C ARG A 981 -9.11 6.50 -20.17
N ARG A 982 -8.84 7.54 -20.98
CA ARG A 982 -7.68 8.46 -20.88
C ARG A 982 -7.89 9.71 -20.01
N ASP A 983 -8.98 9.82 -19.24
CA ASP A 983 -9.17 10.90 -18.28
C ASP A 983 -8.38 10.66 -16.96
N PHE A 984 -7.96 11.73 -16.27
CA PHE A 984 -7.64 11.62 -14.84
C PHE A 984 -8.93 11.83 -14.06
N LEU A 985 -9.17 11.00 -13.06
CA LEU A 985 -10.30 11.22 -12.17
C LEU A 985 -9.94 12.20 -11.02
N GLY A 986 -8.97 13.11 -11.24
CA GLY A 986 -8.53 14.17 -10.31
C GLY A 986 -7.21 14.88 -10.69
N GLN A 987 -6.47 15.41 -9.70
CA GLN A 987 -5.53 16.55 -9.89
C GLN A 987 -4.05 16.17 -10.11
N PRO A 988 -3.36 16.57 -11.19
CA PRO A 988 -1.93 16.25 -11.43
C PRO A 988 -0.93 16.72 -10.35
N ALA A 989 -1.41 17.44 -9.32
CA ALA A 989 -0.67 17.86 -8.14
C ALA A 989 -1.22 17.23 -6.84
N THR A 990 -1.80 16.03 -6.88
CA THR A 990 -2.11 15.24 -5.67
C THR A 990 -0.99 14.24 -5.37
N VAL A 991 -0.42 14.29 -4.15
CA VAL A 991 0.25 13.11 -3.57
C VAL A 991 -0.82 12.12 -3.14
N ASN A 992 -1.32 11.35 -4.10
CA ASN A 992 -2.07 10.11 -3.88
C ASN A 992 -2.07 9.28 -5.18
N ALA A 993 -2.91 8.26 -5.22
CA ALA A 993 -2.70 7.03 -5.91
C ALA A 993 -4.10 6.36 -6.12
N TRP A 994 -4.45 6.09 -7.38
CA TRP A 994 -5.65 5.45 -8.01
C TRP A 994 -5.14 5.01 -9.45
N TYR A 995 -5.38 3.82 -10.20
CA TYR A 995 -4.69 2.53 -10.86
C TYR A 995 -3.30 2.32 -11.65
N MET A 996 -2.35 1.46 -11.22
CA MET A 996 -0.95 1.20 -11.69
C MET A 996 0.24 1.83 -10.86
N VAL A 997 1.04 1.01 -10.10
CA VAL A 997 2.30 1.26 -9.27
C VAL A 997 2.67 0.10 -8.20
N GLY A 998 2.57 -1.22 -8.37
CA GLY A 998 3.11 -2.27 -7.40
C GLY A 998 2.21 -2.66 -6.21
N HIS A 999 2.28 -1.99 -5.04
CA HIS A 999 1.05 -1.70 -4.26
C HIS A 999 0.16 -0.71 -5.04
N GLU A 1000 0.37 -0.60 -6.33
CA GLU A 1000 -0.53 -0.04 -7.28
C GLU A 1000 -0.58 -0.96 -8.55
N LEU A 1001 -0.08 -2.21 -8.52
CA LEU A 1001 -0.54 -3.36 -9.31
C LEU A 1001 -0.50 -4.70 -8.46
N ILE A 1002 -1.57 -5.41 -7.97
CA ILE A 1002 -2.58 -5.46 -6.80
C ILE A 1002 -4.06 -4.86 -6.39
N HIS A 1003 -4.60 -3.60 -6.53
CA HIS A 1003 -5.94 -2.94 -7.00
C HIS A 1003 -6.70 -2.75 -8.56
N GLY A 1004 -6.73 -3.31 -9.95
CA GLY A 1004 -5.94 -4.37 -11.04
C GLY A 1004 -5.52 -6.06 -10.95
N PHE A 1005 -4.65 -6.78 -10.12
CA PHE A 1005 -4.77 -8.18 -9.54
C PHE A 1005 -5.49 -8.76 -8.23
N ASP A 1006 -5.91 -8.14 -7.10
CA ASP A 1006 -6.66 -8.79 -5.96
C ASP A 1006 -8.20 -9.02 -6.03
N ASP A 1007 -8.84 -9.26 -4.85
CA ASP A 1007 -10.23 -9.68 -4.65
C ASP A 1007 -11.24 -8.64 -5.10
N GLN A 1008 -10.90 -7.38 -4.94
CA GLN A 1008 -11.59 -6.22 -5.49
C GLN A 1008 -11.58 -6.11 -7.02
N GLY A 1009 -11.32 -7.20 -7.72
CA GLY A 1009 -10.54 -7.06 -8.91
C GLY A 1009 -10.56 -8.18 -9.90
N VAL A 1010 -10.85 -9.37 -9.40
CA VAL A 1010 -11.28 -10.56 -10.13
C VAL A 1010 -12.54 -10.34 -10.97
N GLN A 1011 -12.88 -9.06 -11.28
CA GLN A 1011 -14.19 -8.55 -11.61
C GLN A 1011 -14.45 -7.31 -12.58
N TRP A 1012 -13.63 -6.39 -13.16
CA TRP A 1012 -13.97 -5.60 -14.44
C TRP A 1012 -13.10 -6.30 -15.58
N GLY A 1013 -12.93 -5.81 -16.84
CA GLY A 1013 -12.20 -6.53 -17.93
C GLY A 1013 -11.19 -5.75 -18.81
N PRO A 1014 -10.60 -6.32 -19.90
CA PRO A 1014 -9.71 -5.63 -20.86
C PRO A 1014 -10.36 -4.37 -21.42
N GLY A 1015 -11.60 -4.51 -21.85
CA GLY A 1015 -12.42 -3.37 -22.30
C GLY A 1015 -12.97 -2.56 -21.13
N GLY A 1016 -12.72 -2.97 -19.88
CA GLY A 1016 -13.50 -2.55 -18.72
C GLY A 1016 -14.96 -2.95 -18.89
N GLU A 1017 -15.29 -4.24 -18.96
CA GLU A 1017 -16.67 -4.74 -19.14
C GLU A 1017 -17.09 -5.82 -18.12
N MET A 1018 -18.25 -6.48 -18.34
CA MET A 1018 -18.92 -7.50 -17.51
C MET A 1018 -18.90 -8.95 -18.14
N SER A 1019 -18.75 -10.02 -17.33
CA SER A 1019 -18.55 -11.48 -17.64
C SER A 1019 -18.62 -12.31 -16.32
N LEU A 1020 -19.16 -13.53 -16.30
CA LEU A 1020 -20.28 -13.82 -15.37
C LEU A 1020 -20.18 -15.33 -14.79
N PRO A 1021 -21.15 -16.00 -14.07
CA PRO A 1021 -21.51 -17.43 -14.29
C PRO A 1021 -22.96 -17.94 -14.17
N SER A 1022 -23.29 -18.91 -15.03
CA SER A 1022 -24.58 -19.61 -15.15
C SER A 1022 -24.55 -21.04 -14.59
N CYS A 1023 -23.36 -21.63 -14.43
CA CYS A 1023 -23.15 -22.78 -13.54
C CYS A 1023 -23.26 -22.43 -12.05
N GLY A 1024 -23.58 -21.18 -11.72
CA GLY A 1024 -23.70 -20.65 -10.37
C GLY A 1024 -22.34 -20.37 -9.75
N GLU A 1025 -21.59 -21.42 -9.44
CA GLU A 1025 -20.41 -21.36 -8.60
C GLU A 1025 -19.14 -20.81 -9.26
N CYS A 1026 -19.18 -19.78 -10.11
CA CYS A 1026 -18.13 -19.64 -11.13
C CYS A 1026 -17.67 -18.17 -11.42
N THR A 1027 -17.36 -17.41 -10.36
CA THR A 1027 -17.06 -15.95 -10.17
C THR A 1027 -16.31 -15.15 -11.29
N GLY A 1028 -16.80 -15.07 -12.53
CA GLY A 1028 -16.39 -14.01 -13.47
C GLY A 1028 -15.64 -14.35 -14.74
N TRP A 1029 -14.50 -15.06 -14.68
CA TRP A 1029 -13.70 -15.32 -15.89
C TRP A 1029 -12.75 -16.54 -15.94
N MET A 1030 -12.05 -16.89 -14.86
CA MET A 1030 -11.17 -18.07 -14.67
C MET A 1030 -11.97 -19.40 -14.93
N ASP A 1031 -11.60 -20.58 -14.43
CA ASP A 1031 -12.52 -21.76 -14.37
C ASP A 1031 -12.80 -22.40 -12.99
N LYS A 1032 -13.10 -23.70 -12.81
CA LYS A 1032 -13.54 -24.18 -11.47
C LYS A 1032 -12.36 -24.28 -10.50
N ASN A 1033 -11.31 -24.97 -10.92
CA ASN A 1033 -10.18 -25.45 -10.09
C ASN A 1033 -9.22 -24.38 -9.51
N SER A 1034 -9.75 -23.23 -9.12
CA SER A 1034 -9.19 -22.37 -8.09
C SER A 1034 -10.22 -21.38 -7.52
N THR A 1035 -11.53 -21.67 -7.45
CA THR A 1035 -12.39 -20.98 -6.44
C THR A 1035 -12.34 -21.73 -5.11
N ALA A 1036 -11.25 -22.48 -4.98
CA ALA A 1036 -10.31 -22.18 -3.95
C ALA A 1036 -8.83 -22.22 -4.39
N GLY A 1037 -8.37 -21.17 -5.10
CA GLY A 1037 -6.98 -20.83 -5.50
C GLY A 1037 -6.56 -19.31 -5.60
N PHE A 1038 -7.43 -18.27 -5.73
CA PHE A 1038 -7.09 -16.82 -5.44
C PHE A 1038 -7.40 -16.17 -4.02
N LYS A 1039 -8.65 -15.83 -3.62
CA LYS A 1039 -9.07 -15.11 -2.36
C LYS A 1039 -8.84 -15.84 -1.03
N ALA A 1040 -7.77 -16.62 -0.89
CA ALA A 1040 -7.29 -17.12 0.40
C ALA A 1040 -5.88 -16.83 0.79
N MET A 1041 -5.00 -16.73 -0.18
CA MET A 1041 -4.06 -15.65 -0.17
C MET A 1041 -4.77 -14.34 0.32
N ALA A 1042 -6.11 -14.19 0.16
CA ALA A 1042 -6.94 -13.29 0.97
C ALA A 1042 -7.48 -13.86 2.31
N GLU A 1043 -8.24 -14.96 2.41
CA GLU A 1043 -8.70 -15.61 3.68
C GLU A 1043 -7.64 -15.80 4.77
N CYS A 1044 -6.48 -16.32 4.44
CA CYS A 1044 -5.33 -16.37 5.32
C CYS A 1044 -4.71 -14.99 5.50
N VAL A 1045 -4.84 -14.03 4.57
CA VAL A 1045 -4.60 -12.59 4.87
C VAL A 1045 -5.71 -12.00 5.76
N ILE A 1046 -6.93 -12.56 5.80
CA ILE A 1046 -8.00 -12.20 6.72
C ILE A 1046 -7.64 -12.76 8.09
N ASP A 1047 -7.47 -14.07 8.24
CA ASP A 1047 -6.98 -14.71 9.47
C ASP A 1047 -5.65 -14.10 9.92
N GLU A 1048 -4.81 -13.68 9.00
CA GLU A 1048 -3.58 -12.98 9.32
C GLU A 1048 -3.86 -11.60 9.85
N TYR A 1049 -4.54 -10.74 9.10
CA TYR A 1049 -4.71 -9.36 9.52
C TYR A 1049 -5.68 -9.23 10.69
N ASN A 1050 -6.69 -10.11 10.82
CA ASN A 1050 -7.48 -10.31 12.04
C ASN A 1050 -6.59 -10.47 13.27
N LYS A 1051 -5.42 -11.11 13.13
CA LYS A 1051 -4.37 -11.10 14.15
C LYS A 1051 -3.55 -9.77 14.13
N PHE A 1052 -4.16 -8.58 14.26
CA PHE A 1052 -3.43 -7.32 14.54
C PHE A 1052 -4.05 -6.27 15.53
N CYS A 1053 -3.50 -6.02 16.76
CA CYS A 1053 -4.06 -5.20 17.86
C CYS A 1053 -3.34 -3.87 18.17
N PRO A 1054 -3.59 -2.75 17.46
CA PRO A 1054 -2.93 -1.47 17.77
C PRO A 1054 -3.17 -0.92 19.19
N LEU A 1055 -4.22 -1.38 19.87
CA LEU A 1055 -4.70 -0.87 21.17
C LEU A 1055 -4.67 -2.02 22.20
N ASP A 1056 -4.85 -1.73 23.51
CA ASP A 1056 -5.12 -2.84 24.44
C ASP A 1056 -6.59 -3.31 24.40
N PRO A 1057 -6.79 -4.64 24.52
CA PRO A 1057 -8.04 -5.24 25.00
C PRO A 1057 -8.96 -4.39 25.93
N SER A 1058 -8.45 -3.77 27.00
CA SER A 1058 -9.25 -3.28 28.15
C SER A 1058 -9.78 -1.81 28.09
N GLN A 1059 -9.55 -1.01 27.04
CA GLN A 1059 -10.28 0.27 26.86
C GLN A 1059 -10.77 0.56 25.42
N PHE A 1060 -10.38 -0.24 24.42
CA PHE A 1060 -10.97 -0.14 23.07
C PHE A 1060 -11.60 -1.41 22.50
N THR A 1061 -12.48 -1.19 21.53
CA THR A 1061 -13.48 -2.14 21.01
C THR A 1061 -13.63 -2.00 19.48
N PRO A 1062 -12.90 -2.74 18.61
CA PRO A 1062 -11.78 -3.61 18.89
C PRO A 1062 -10.62 -2.92 19.55
N ASN A 1063 -9.70 -3.77 19.99
CA ASN A 1063 -8.29 -3.46 20.05
C ASN A 1063 -7.58 -3.73 18.70
N CYS A 1064 -8.21 -4.46 17.77
CA CYS A 1064 -7.57 -5.18 16.66
C CYS A 1064 -8.39 -5.29 15.37
N VAL A 1065 -7.67 -5.48 14.28
CA VAL A 1065 -8.06 -5.32 12.87
C VAL A 1065 -9.17 -6.22 12.38
N ASN A 1066 -10.06 -5.68 11.56
CA ASN A 1066 -10.86 -6.49 10.65
C ASN A 1066 -10.06 -6.77 9.36
N GLY A 1067 -9.54 -7.99 9.27
CA GLY A 1067 -8.80 -8.51 8.12
C GLY A 1067 -9.65 -8.62 6.86
N ALA A 1068 -10.98 -8.80 6.97
CA ALA A 1068 -11.89 -8.85 5.82
C ALA A 1068 -12.14 -7.46 5.22
N ASN A 1069 -12.22 -6.42 6.06
CA ASN A 1069 -12.29 -5.05 5.57
C ASN A 1069 -10.97 -4.59 4.95
N THR A 1070 -9.84 -5.04 5.51
CA THR A 1070 -8.52 -4.65 5.00
C THR A 1070 -8.01 -5.53 3.87
N GLN A 1071 -8.60 -6.73 3.64
CA GLN A 1071 -8.04 -7.76 2.75
C GLN A 1071 -7.56 -7.24 1.40
N GLY A 1072 -8.32 -6.40 0.68
CA GLY A 1072 -7.87 -5.84 -0.60
C GLY A 1072 -6.51 -5.15 -0.45
N GLU A 1073 -6.48 -4.05 0.31
CA GLU A 1073 -5.28 -3.24 0.62
C GLU A 1073 -4.12 -4.10 1.13
N ASN A 1074 -4.40 -5.17 1.88
CA ASN A 1074 -3.40 -6.07 2.45
C ASN A 1074 -2.84 -7.07 1.46
N ILE A 1075 -3.71 -7.73 0.68
CA ILE A 1075 -3.32 -8.56 -0.47
C ILE A 1075 -2.46 -7.71 -1.39
N ALA A 1076 -2.72 -6.40 -1.44
CA ALA A 1076 -2.00 -5.48 -2.29
C ALA A 1076 -0.73 -4.88 -1.74
N ASP A 1077 -0.60 -4.68 -0.45
CA ASP A 1077 0.73 -4.45 0.10
C ASP A 1077 1.57 -5.71 -0.06
N ASN A 1078 1.01 -6.89 0.27
CA ASN A 1078 1.68 -8.17 0.15
C ASN A 1078 2.08 -8.51 -1.28
N GLY A 1079 1.09 -8.65 -2.13
CA GLY A 1079 1.27 -8.88 -3.54
C GLY A 1079 2.03 -7.77 -4.21
N GLY A 1080 1.95 -6.54 -3.71
CA GLY A 1080 2.45 -5.34 -4.37
C GLY A 1080 3.80 -4.90 -3.86
N ILE A 1081 4.22 -5.45 -2.72
CA ILE A 1081 5.61 -5.68 -2.37
C ILE A 1081 6.13 -6.95 -3.04
N HIS A 1082 5.33 -7.99 -3.30
CA HIS A 1082 5.77 -9.15 -4.09
C HIS A 1082 5.99 -8.75 -5.54
N THR A 1083 5.15 -7.90 -6.14
CA THR A 1083 5.49 -7.23 -7.39
C THR A 1083 6.43 -6.10 -7.16
N ALA A 1084 6.50 -5.41 -6.00
CA ALA A 1084 7.72 -4.64 -5.76
C ALA A 1084 8.93 -5.54 -6.06
N PHE A 1085 8.81 -6.79 -5.64
CA PHE A 1085 9.73 -7.87 -5.84
C PHE A 1085 9.67 -8.54 -7.22
N ARG A 1086 10.54 -9.56 -7.36
CA ARG A 1086 11.36 -9.98 -8.52
C ARG A 1086 12.12 -8.95 -9.26
N ALA A 1087 11.66 -7.72 -9.25
CA ALA A 1087 11.68 -6.98 -10.47
C ALA A 1087 12.27 -5.58 -10.36
N TYR A 1088 12.07 -4.80 -9.27
CA TYR A 1088 13.14 -3.84 -8.91
C TYR A 1088 14.45 -4.59 -9.04
N ARG A 1089 14.59 -5.68 -8.27
CA ARG A 1089 14.88 -6.98 -8.76
C ARG A 1089 15.37 -6.99 -10.19
N THR A 1090 14.71 -7.56 -11.18
CA THR A 1090 15.32 -7.80 -12.48
C THR A 1090 15.76 -6.52 -13.16
N HIS A 1091 17.00 -6.07 -12.85
CA HIS A 1091 17.69 -4.97 -13.48
C HIS A 1091 19.25 -5.07 -13.49
N ILE A 1092 19.91 -6.02 -12.84
CA ILE A 1092 21.37 -5.99 -12.59
C ILE A 1092 21.99 -7.00 -13.60
N ALA A 1093 21.24 -8.05 -14.00
CA ALA A 1093 21.61 -9.30 -14.71
C ALA A 1093 22.19 -9.26 -16.17
N LEU A 1094 22.68 -8.08 -16.54
CA LEU A 1094 23.39 -7.53 -17.72
C LEU A 1094 23.95 -6.20 -17.14
N ASN A 1095 23.07 -5.44 -16.50
CA ASN A 1095 23.04 -4.01 -16.31
C ASN A 1095 23.47 -3.46 -14.97
N GLY A 1096 24.52 -4.06 -14.38
CA GLY A 1096 25.66 -3.34 -13.78
C GLY A 1096 25.36 -2.41 -12.61
N PRO A 1097 25.70 -2.73 -11.38
CA PRO A 1097 25.48 -1.81 -10.28
C PRO A 1097 26.04 -0.33 -10.45
N ASP A 1098 25.19 0.64 -10.06
CA ASP A 1098 25.29 2.11 -9.78
C ASP A 1098 26.43 2.46 -8.77
N PRO A 1099 26.52 3.66 -8.14
CA PRO A 1099 27.56 4.10 -7.16
C PRO A 1099 27.27 4.23 -5.62
N LEU A 1100 28.19 4.47 -4.65
CA LEU A 1100 27.72 4.55 -3.21
C LEU A 1100 26.72 5.69 -2.94
N LEU A 1101 25.75 5.45 -2.04
CA LEU A 1101 25.28 6.49 -1.10
C LEU A 1101 26.54 7.09 -0.43
N PRO A 1102 26.87 8.37 -0.67
CA PRO A 1102 28.15 8.96 -0.26
C PRO A 1102 28.24 9.25 1.24
N ASP A 1103 27.29 8.76 2.03
CA ASP A 1103 27.29 8.89 3.48
C ASP A 1103 28.00 7.72 4.15
N ARG A 1104 28.66 7.98 5.28
CA ARG A 1104 29.40 6.96 6.02
C ARG A 1104 28.50 5.91 6.68
N LEU A 1105 27.27 6.23 7.07
CA LEU A 1105 26.36 5.25 7.67
C LEU A 1105 25.60 4.49 6.59
N PHE A 1106 24.94 5.19 5.67
CA PHE A 1106 24.09 4.52 4.68
C PHE A 1106 24.85 3.95 3.47
N GLY A 1107 26.11 4.36 3.30
CA GLY A 1107 27.12 3.61 2.55
C GLY A 1107 27.75 2.45 3.35
N GLN A 1108 26.99 1.73 4.20
CA GLN A 1108 27.39 0.49 4.91
C GLN A 1108 26.26 -0.56 5.05
N PHE A 1109 25.07 -0.35 4.48
CA PHE A 1109 23.89 -1.23 4.66
C PHE A 1109 24.02 -2.52 3.83
N THR A 1110 22.97 -3.27 3.44
CA THR A 1110 22.93 -3.72 2.02
C THR A 1110 22.21 -2.64 1.21
N HIS A 1111 21.95 -2.91 -0.05
CA HIS A 1111 20.65 -2.46 -0.56
C HIS A 1111 19.79 -3.64 -1.01
N ASP A 1112 19.83 -4.62 -0.15
CA ASP A 1112 18.68 -5.34 0.29
C ASP A 1112 18.04 -4.58 1.48
N GLN A 1113 18.82 -3.79 2.23
CA GLN A 1113 18.28 -2.99 3.33
C GLN A 1113 17.55 -1.70 2.94
N LEU A 1114 18.18 -0.76 2.20
CA LEU A 1114 17.60 0.59 2.02
C LEU A 1114 16.26 0.71 1.24
N PHE A 1115 15.59 -0.37 0.82
CA PHE A 1115 14.16 -0.34 0.49
C PHE A 1115 13.22 -1.03 1.38
N PHE A 1116 13.58 -2.07 2.11
CA PHE A 1116 12.76 -2.29 3.29
C PHE A 1116 12.75 -0.97 4.09
N LEU A 1117 13.88 -0.24 4.17
CA LEU A 1117 13.86 1.15 4.62
C LEU A 1117 12.91 2.02 3.78
N SER A 1118 13.18 2.29 2.49
CA SER A 1118 12.33 3.17 1.65
C SER A 1118 10.83 2.81 1.62
N PHE A 1119 10.48 1.54 1.81
CA PHE A 1119 9.13 1.00 1.93
C PHE A 1119 8.54 1.36 3.28
N ALA A 1120 9.17 0.94 4.38
CA ALA A 1120 8.78 1.35 5.73
C ALA A 1120 8.79 2.87 5.92
N GLN A 1121 9.62 3.59 5.16
CA GLN A 1121 9.78 5.04 5.15
C GLN A 1121 8.67 5.83 4.47
N VAL A 1122 8.07 5.30 3.41
CA VAL A 1122 6.80 5.84 2.89
C VAL A 1122 5.66 5.65 3.89
N TRP A 1123 5.88 4.75 4.85
CA TRP A 1123 5.00 4.52 5.95
C TRP A 1123 5.58 5.03 7.31
N CYS A 1124 6.61 5.92 7.38
CA CYS A 1124 7.27 6.39 8.63
C CYS A 1124 6.69 7.68 9.27
N GLU A 1125 6.56 7.73 10.62
CA GLU A 1125 5.52 8.55 11.30
C GLU A 1125 5.45 8.39 12.89
N ASN A 1126 5.04 9.41 13.74
CA ASN A 1126 4.89 9.43 15.26
C ASN A 1126 3.59 8.86 15.82
N ARG A 1127 3.62 7.95 16.80
CA ARG A 1127 2.42 7.33 17.40
C ARG A 1127 1.23 8.30 17.54
N ARG A 1128 0.26 8.23 16.60
CA ARG A 1128 -1.00 8.97 16.70
C ARG A 1128 -1.66 8.50 17.98
N SER A 1129 -2.34 9.40 18.70
CA SER A 1129 -3.00 9.03 19.95
C SER A 1129 -3.96 7.86 19.73
N ASP A 1130 -4.13 7.05 20.76
CA ASP A 1130 -4.96 5.85 20.67
C ASP A 1130 -6.45 6.16 20.41
N ASP A 1131 -6.90 7.39 20.66
CA ASP A 1131 -8.22 7.90 20.26
C ASP A 1131 -8.32 8.16 18.75
N ARG A 1132 -7.23 8.65 18.11
CA ARG A 1132 -7.18 8.66 16.64
C ARG A 1132 -7.15 7.22 16.17
N LEU A 1133 -6.28 6.37 16.76
CA LEU A 1133 -6.14 4.93 16.50
C LEU A 1133 -7.35 4.10 16.97
N TYR A 1134 -8.40 4.80 17.40
CA TYR A 1134 -9.78 4.37 17.57
C TYR A 1134 -10.76 5.22 16.74
N GLN A 1135 -10.32 5.78 15.61
CA GLN A 1135 -11.08 6.27 14.42
C GLN A 1135 -10.28 6.08 13.10
N GLN A 1136 -9.59 4.94 12.98
CA GLN A 1136 -8.83 4.38 11.84
C GLN A 1136 -9.69 3.32 10.99
N LEU A 1137 -9.98 2.06 11.37
CA LEU A 1137 -10.83 0.91 10.91
C LEU A 1137 -12.33 0.53 11.50
N MET A 1138 -13.57 1.20 11.81
CA MET A 1138 -15.08 1.47 11.29
C MET A 1138 -15.89 1.30 9.84
N VAL A 1139 -15.72 1.51 8.47
CA VAL A 1139 -15.05 2.38 7.37
C VAL A 1139 -13.79 1.90 6.55
N ASP A 1140 -12.66 2.64 6.68
CA ASP A 1140 -11.35 2.53 5.98
C ASP A 1140 -10.74 1.13 5.65
N PRO A 1141 -10.56 0.80 4.35
CA PRO A 1141 -9.92 -0.44 3.92
C PRO A 1141 -8.40 -0.52 4.11
N HIS A 1142 -7.65 0.56 4.31
CA HIS A 1142 -6.18 0.47 4.27
C HIS A 1142 -5.61 -0.03 5.59
N SER A 1143 -4.81 -1.10 5.60
CA SER A 1143 -3.97 -1.34 6.78
C SER A 1143 -3.07 -0.11 7.04
N PRO A 1144 -2.98 0.40 8.28
CA PRO A 1144 -1.86 1.10 8.91
C PRO A 1144 -0.46 0.52 8.66
N ALA A 1145 0.58 1.36 8.69
CA ALA A 1145 1.97 1.08 8.36
C ALA A 1145 2.59 -0.07 9.10
N MET A 1146 2.31 -0.33 10.40
CA MET A 1146 2.95 -1.49 11.01
C MET A 1146 2.60 -2.71 10.17
N TYR A 1147 1.41 -2.78 9.53
CA TYR A 1147 1.03 -3.90 8.66
C TYR A 1147 0.86 -3.66 7.18
N ARG A 1148 1.05 -2.42 6.70
CA ARG A 1148 1.66 -2.24 5.38
C ARG A 1148 3.14 -2.64 5.39
N VAL A 1149 3.84 -2.57 6.54
CA VAL A 1149 5.23 -2.97 6.77
C VAL A 1149 5.28 -4.45 7.16
N PHE A 1150 5.23 -4.79 8.46
CA PHE A 1150 5.24 -6.18 8.94
C PHE A 1150 4.26 -7.05 8.19
N GLY A 1151 2.97 -6.73 8.11
CA GLY A 1151 1.95 -7.66 7.59
C GLY A 1151 2.15 -8.07 6.13
N THR A 1152 3.03 -7.33 5.47
CA THR A 1152 3.41 -7.45 4.07
C THR A 1152 4.74 -8.16 3.91
N ILE A 1153 5.74 -7.74 4.68
CA ILE A 1153 7.08 -8.34 4.67
C ILE A 1153 7.14 -9.60 5.57
N GLN A 1154 6.05 -9.86 6.30
CA GLN A 1154 5.70 -11.08 7.01
C GLN A 1154 5.51 -12.25 6.07
N ASN A 1155 4.89 -11.99 4.93
CA ASN A 1155 4.65 -13.03 3.93
C ASN A 1155 5.81 -13.12 2.96
N TYR A 1156 6.87 -12.34 3.23
CA TYR A 1156 8.03 -12.26 2.40
C TYR A 1156 9.28 -12.77 3.10
N PRO A 1157 9.64 -14.04 2.84
CA PRO A 1157 11.02 -14.48 2.72
C PRO A 1157 12.03 -13.38 2.38
N ALA A 1158 12.27 -12.95 1.14
CA ALA A 1158 13.33 -12.00 0.80
C ALA A 1158 13.51 -10.69 1.63
N PHE A 1159 12.67 -10.30 2.61
CA PHE A 1159 13.09 -9.38 3.68
C PHE A 1159 14.17 -9.97 4.62
N ARG A 1160 14.07 -11.26 4.80
CA ARG A 1160 14.96 -12.18 5.50
C ARG A 1160 16.25 -12.29 4.73
N GLU A 1161 16.19 -12.39 3.40
CA GLU A 1161 17.40 -12.30 2.59
C GLU A 1161 18.02 -10.94 2.83
N ALA A 1162 17.17 -9.93 2.76
CA ALA A 1162 17.59 -8.58 2.64
C ALA A 1162 18.32 -7.97 3.83
N TYR A 1163 18.26 -8.63 4.99
CA TYR A 1163 19.20 -8.36 6.05
C TYR A 1163 19.96 -9.62 6.55
N ASN A 1164 19.70 -10.83 6.02
CA ASN A 1164 20.19 -12.19 6.39
C ASN A 1164 19.58 -12.82 7.65
N CYS A 1165 18.31 -12.58 7.95
CA CYS A 1165 17.75 -12.76 9.31
C CYS A 1165 17.34 -14.24 9.67
N PRO A 1166 17.79 -14.86 10.81
CA PRO A 1166 17.36 -16.20 11.32
C PRO A 1166 16.01 -16.54 12.05
N LEU A 1167 15.82 -17.82 12.39
CA LEU A 1167 14.55 -18.56 12.63
C LEU A 1167 13.59 -18.05 13.77
N GLU A 1168 12.27 -18.19 13.56
CA GLU A 1168 11.05 -17.91 14.39
C GLU A 1168 11.02 -16.68 15.35
N THR A 1169 11.24 -15.50 14.80
CA THR A 1169 11.63 -14.20 15.41
C THR A 1169 10.48 -13.13 15.62
N GLN A 1170 10.31 -11.84 15.17
CA GLN A 1170 8.91 -11.20 15.08
C GLN A 1170 8.45 -10.42 13.81
N TYR A 1171 9.23 -10.25 12.75
CA TYR A 1171 8.77 -9.82 11.44
C TYR A 1171 7.93 -10.72 10.45
N ALA A 1172 7.60 -12.02 10.69
CA ALA A 1172 7.07 -12.95 9.65
C ALA A 1172 6.72 -14.48 9.95
N PRO A 1173 6.06 -14.96 11.03
CA PRO A 1173 6.27 -16.27 11.78
C PRO A 1173 6.96 -17.58 11.26
N GLU A 1174 6.95 -18.72 12.00
CA GLU A 1174 7.39 -20.09 11.51
C GLU A 1174 6.67 -20.54 10.21
N GLN A 1175 5.97 -19.61 9.60
CA GLN A 1175 4.54 -19.60 9.60
C GLN A 1175 4.24 -18.23 8.95
N HIS A 1176 3.60 -18.12 7.80
CA HIS A 1176 3.10 -16.82 7.33
C HIS A 1176 2.03 -17.00 6.27
N CYS A 1177 1.27 -15.95 5.93
CA CYS A 1177 0.44 -16.04 4.73
C CYS A 1177 1.28 -16.03 3.47
N ASN A 1178 0.68 -16.50 2.39
CA ASN A 1178 1.46 -16.94 1.26
C ASN A 1178 0.93 -16.32 -0.03
N VAL A 1179 1.18 -15.01 -0.11
CA VAL A 1179 0.45 -14.11 -0.99
C VAL A 1179 1.12 -14.07 -2.37
N TRP A 1180 0.36 -14.40 -3.41
CA TRP A 1180 0.84 -14.55 -4.79
C TRP A 1180 1.94 -15.60 -4.96
N VAL A 1181 1.98 -16.58 -4.07
CA VAL A 1181 2.86 -17.75 -4.06
C VAL A 1181 1.96 -19.02 -3.89
N PRO A 1182 2.46 -20.28 -3.91
CA PRO A 1182 1.63 -21.37 -4.48
C PRO A 1182 1.77 -22.76 -3.82
N ASN A 1183 0.76 -23.63 -4.00
CA ASN A 1183 0.76 -25.02 -3.49
C ASN A 1183 2.08 -25.71 -3.07
N ASN A 1184 2.72 -26.47 -3.94
CA ASN A 1184 3.89 -27.25 -3.54
C ASN A 1184 5.10 -26.32 -3.33
N THR A 1185 5.35 -25.87 -2.10
CA THR A 1185 6.63 -25.32 -1.59
C THR A 1185 6.84 -25.75 -0.14
N SER A 1186 7.94 -26.49 0.12
CA SER A 1186 8.33 -27.06 1.42
C SER A 1186 9.80 -27.47 1.44
#